data_AF-A0A346NPB6-F1
#
_entry.id   AF-A0A346NPB6-F1
#
_cell.length_a   1.000
_cell.length_b   1.000
_cell.length_c   1.000
_cell.angle_alpha   90.00
_cell.angle_beta   90.00
_cell.angle_gamma   90.00
#
_symmetry.space_group_name_H-M   'P 1'
#
loop_
_entity.id
_entity.type
_entity.pdbx_description
1 polymer ?
#
loop_
_entity_poly.entity_id
_entity_poly.type
_entity_poly.pdbx_seq_one_letter_code
_entity_poly.pdbx_strand_id
1 'polypeptide(L)'
;MSIRKSLKKVLPPISVTEQEALDAGDIWIESSIYQGKPDMDALRAVPKAQLSADEQAFMDGPVQQLLEMIDDFELANGKHIPQEVLDFLGKNRFFSMIIPKKFGGLEFSPYANSTIVATIAAKSGAIAVTVMVPNSLGPGELLMHYGTTQQQDYWLPRLAVGQDIPCFALTSPEAGSDAGGIPDAAIVTKGQYNGEEVIGLSVSWDKRYITLAPIATVLGLAFKVFDPEGLLGGKNALGITCALLPKDHPGVELGNRHDPMGQRFYNGTTRGQDVFIPMDFIIGGQKNIGRGWQMLVSCLGAGRGISLPAMGVATAQSALKGAAEYSFVREQFGLPIGRFEGIQDKLADIAGKTFLLEAMRVLTTEGLGMGLKPSVVTAIAKYHMTELGRDVMNSAMDIQAGKAIQRGPQNTLAGGYSALPIAITVEGANILTRNLMIFGQGAMRCHPYLKEMVDLIHSDDHGADAEFNKVLRKTVSFSVKNALRSFSKSYLPFLRSAESALPEVRPYEQRINALSAKLAPLADLSLAVLGGDLKKAELLSARLGDVMSYLYGAMAAIRFYEQRIEDRQLAKPYFDYAIQWSLQQAEKAIVDFINNFPNTATRGLMRMLTNTYTNSVSGISDKLVTELAQASMQDTSVKAQLTHLVRPVVGDGNYINEQAFKAKHAVAHLLGRVQKALRKEPVVPYISFENALNKLQEKGIISAAEASSLHDYNEKRKLAVRVDEFTFDLELLTPEQTVPGAQRQREAQTDNQDAA
;
A
#
# COMPACT_ATOMS: atom_id res chain seq x y z
N MET A 1 -37.00 3.83 -34.27
CA MET A 1 -36.43 4.46 -33.05
C MET A 1 -34.91 4.34 -33.16
N SER A 2 -34.15 5.42 -32.98
CA SER A 2 -32.67 5.36 -33.09
C SER A 2 -32.09 4.36 -32.08
N ILE A 3 -31.04 3.62 -32.46
CA ILE A 3 -30.32 2.67 -31.57
C ILE A 3 -29.90 3.38 -30.28
N ARG A 4 -29.42 4.63 -30.40
CA ARG A 4 -29.05 5.50 -29.27
C ARG A 4 -30.22 5.73 -28.30
N LYS A 5 -31.40 6.08 -28.83
CA LYS A 5 -32.61 6.33 -28.04
C LYS A 5 -33.16 5.06 -27.38
N SER A 6 -32.95 3.89 -28.00
CA SER A 6 -33.28 2.60 -27.38
C SER A 6 -32.32 2.29 -26.23
N LEU A 7 -31.00 2.52 -26.40
CA LEU A 7 -30.00 2.32 -25.34
C LEU A 7 -30.18 3.28 -24.16
N LYS A 8 -30.54 4.56 -24.40
CA LYS A 8 -30.87 5.55 -23.35
C LYS A 8 -32.00 5.08 -22.42
N LYS A 9 -32.91 4.21 -22.89
CA LYS A 9 -34.01 3.66 -22.09
C LYS A 9 -33.61 2.43 -21.25
N VAL A 10 -32.54 1.74 -21.62
CA VAL A 10 -32.12 0.47 -21.03
C VAL A 10 -30.94 0.66 -20.07
N LEU A 11 -30.09 1.66 -20.32
CA LEU A 11 -28.99 2.00 -19.43
C LEU A 11 -29.49 2.81 -18.22
N PRO A 12 -29.06 2.48 -17.00
CA PRO A 12 -29.36 3.31 -15.84
C PRO A 12 -28.71 4.69 -15.98
N PRO A 13 -29.35 5.77 -15.45
CA PRO A 13 -28.75 7.10 -15.46
C PRO A 13 -27.49 7.10 -14.59
N ILE A 14 -26.43 7.73 -15.10
CA ILE A 14 -25.19 7.97 -14.35
C ILE A 14 -25.45 9.16 -13.41
N SER A 15 -25.20 9.00 -12.11
CA SER A 15 -25.33 10.12 -11.17
C SER A 15 -24.24 11.15 -11.42
N VAL A 16 -24.48 12.41 -11.05
CA VAL A 16 -23.46 13.47 -11.16
C VAL A 16 -22.17 13.09 -10.40
N THR A 17 -22.33 12.47 -9.23
CA THR A 17 -21.20 11.98 -8.42
C THR A 17 -20.42 10.86 -9.11
N GLU A 18 -21.10 9.98 -9.83
CA GLU A 18 -20.46 8.91 -10.60
C GLU A 18 -19.75 9.45 -11.84
N GLN A 19 -20.36 10.42 -12.53
CA GLN A 19 -19.76 11.10 -13.67
C GLN A 19 -18.50 11.85 -13.27
N GLU A 20 -18.55 12.65 -12.19
CA GLU A 20 -17.38 13.37 -11.67
C GLU A 20 -16.24 12.41 -11.28
N ALA A 21 -16.56 11.23 -10.76
CA ALA A 21 -15.56 10.21 -10.46
C ALA A 21 -14.97 9.57 -11.72
N LEU A 22 -15.78 9.34 -12.75
CA LEU A 22 -15.32 8.84 -14.05
C LEU A 22 -14.45 9.85 -14.80
N ASP A 23 -14.73 11.14 -14.64
CA ASP A 23 -13.98 12.22 -15.27
C ASP A 23 -12.69 12.58 -14.53
N ALA A 24 -12.58 12.24 -13.24
CA ALA A 24 -11.40 12.54 -12.43
C ALA A 24 -10.21 11.61 -12.73
N GLY A 25 -9.03 12.20 -12.97
CA GLY A 25 -7.76 11.48 -13.16
C GLY A 25 -7.38 11.25 -14.62
N ASP A 26 -6.25 10.59 -14.84
CA ASP A 26 -5.68 10.25 -16.16
C ASP A 26 -5.79 8.75 -16.45
N ILE A 27 -5.53 8.38 -17.70
CA ILE A 27 -5.32 7.00 -18.13
C ILE A 27 -3.83 6.85 -18.46
N TRP A 28 -3.22 5.73 -18.09
CA TRP A 28 -1.80 5.48 -18.30
C TRP A 28 -1.55 4.10 -18.95
N ILE A 29 -0.55 3.35 -18.49
CA ILE A 29 -0.13 2.07 -19.08
C ILE A 29 -1.17 0.96 -18.94
N GLU A 30 -2.05 1.03 -17.95
CA GLU A 30 -3.14 0.06 -17.73
C GLU A 30 -4.11 -0.01 -18.92
N SER A 31 -4.25 1.09 -19.67
CA SER A 31 -5.08 1.09 -20.88
C SER A 31 -4.54 0.19 -21.98
N SER A 32 -3.22 0.12 -22.13
CA SER A 32 -2.58 -0.76 -23.11
C SER A 32 -2.81 -2.24 -22.77
N ILE A 33 -2.85 -2.56 -21.47
CA ILE A 33 -3.21 -3.89 -20.94
C ILE A 33 -4.66 -4.22 -21.28
N TYR A 34 -5.59 -3.29 -21.03
CA TYR A 34 -7.00 -3.47 -21.38
C TYR A 34 -7.19 -3.72 -22.88
N GLN A 35 -6.52 -2.93 -23.72
CA GLN A 35 -6.61 -2.98 -25.18
C GLN A 35 -5.91 -4.19 -25.82
N GLY A 36 -5.34 -5.11 -25.05
CA GLY A 36 -4.74 -6.34 -25.57
C GLY A 36 -3.36 -6.17 -26.22
N LYS A 37 -2.73 -5.01 -26.03
CA LYS A 37 -1.41 -4.65 -26.55
C LYS A 37 -0.65 -3.84 -25.49
N PRO A 38 -0.14 -4.50 -24.43
CA PRO A 38 0.66 -3.87 -23.39
C PRO A 38 1.84 -3.11 -24.01
N ASP A 39 1.99 -1.85 -23.64
CA ASP A 39 3.01 -0.95 -24.18
C ASP A 39 4.29 -1.04 -23.33
N MET A 40 5.22 -1.93 -23.71
CA MET A 40 6.44 -2.16 -22.96
C MET A 40 7.50 -1.08 -23.23
N ASP A 41 7.45 -0.42 -24.39
CA ASP A 41 8.27 0.75 -24.69
C ASP A 41 7.89 1.94 -23.79
N ALA A 42 6.59 2.25 -23.65
CA ALA A 42 6.12 3.28 -22.73
C ALA A 42 6.49 2.96 -21.28
N LEU A 43 6.38 1.68 -20.86
CA LEU A 43 6.84 1.21 -19.55
C LEU A 43 8.33 1.47 -19.33
N ARG A 44 9.18 1.24 -20.35
CA ARG A 44 10.63 1.48 -20.26
C ARG A 44 11.01 2.96 -20.33
N ALA A 45 10.17 3.78 -20.94
CA ALA A 45 10.34 5.22 -21.02
C ALA A 45 10.04 5.95 -19.71
N VAL A 46 9.37 5.29 -18.74
CA VAL A 46 9.08 5.87 -17.42
C VAL A 46 10.38 6.29 -16.71
N PRO A 47 10.55 7.57 -16.34
CA PRO A 47 11.76 8.05 -15.68
C PRO A 47 12.02 7.35 -14.36
N LYS A 48 13.29 7.04 -14.08
CA LYS A 48 13.71 6.44 -12.81
C LYS A 48 13.53 7.45 -11.67
N ALA A 49 12.64 7.19 -10.72
CA ALA A 49 12.53 8.02 -9.52
C ALA A 49 13.79 7.89 -8.65
N GLN A 50 14.37 9.01 -8.24
CA GLN A 50 15.50 9.05 -7.30
C GLN A 50 15.18 10.10 -6.25
N LEU A 51 15.63 9.85 -5.03
CA LEU A 51 15.60 10.89 -4.01
C LEU A 51 16.58 11.98 -4.44
N SER A 52 16.09 13.21 -4.48
CA SER A 52 16.92 14.42 -4.57
C SER A 52 17.84 14.51 -3.35
N ALA A 53 18.83 15.41 -3.42
CA ALA A 53 19.75 15.63 -2.30
C ALA A 53 19.00 16.04 -1.01
N ASP A 54 17.98 16.88 -1.12
CA ASP A 54 17.16 17.32 0.02
C ASP A 54 16.35 16.16 0.61
N GLU A 55 15.75 15.32 -0.25
CA GLU A 55 14.96 14.16 0.18
C GLU A 55 15.85 13.08 0.82
N GLN A 56 17.05 12.85 0.27
CA GLN A 56 18.03 11.93 0.86
C GLN A 56 18.54 12.45 2.20
N ALA A 57 18.86 13.74 2.31
CA ALA A 57 19.24 14.37 3.58
C ALA A 57 18.11 14.27 4.62
N PHE A 58 16.85 14.36 4.19
CA PHE A 58 15.70 14.16 5.08
C PHE A 58 15.59 12.72 5.58
N MET A 59 15.80 11.74 4.70
CA MET A 59 15.85 10.32 5.05
C MET A 59 16.98 10.00 6.02
N ASP A 60 18.16 10.59 5.84
CA ASP A 60 19.35 10.24 6.62
C ASP A 60 19.48 11.04 7.93
N GLY A 61 18.82 12.19 8.02
CA GLY A 61 18.74 12.99 9.24
C GLY A 61 17.37 12.84 9.95
N PRO A 62 16.39 13.71 9.67
CA PRO A 62 15.09 13.73 10.34
C PRO A 62 14.39 12.37 10.47
N VAL A 63 14.33 11.56 9.40
CA VAL A 63 13.68 10.24 9.47
C VAL A 63 14.46 9.31 10.40
N GLN A 64 15.78 9.24 10.27
CA GLN A 64 16.61 8.40 11.13
C GLN A 64 16.45 8.79 12.61
N GLN A 65 16.50 10.08 12.92
CA GLN A 65 16.29 10.59 14.27
C GLN A 65 14.89 10.25 14.80
N LEU A 66 13.85 10.37 13.96
CA LEU A 66 12.50 9.95 14.34
C LEU A 66 12.42 8.46 14.69
N LEU A 67 13.09 7.59 13.92
CA LEU A 67 13.10 6.15 14.19
C LEU A 67 13.74 5.84 15.55
N GLU A 68 14.78 6.57 15.93
CA GLU A 68 15.48 6.44 17.23
C GLU A 68 14.63 6.93 18.41
N MET A 69 13.73 7.89 18.18
CA MET A 69 12.78 8.38 19.19
C MET A 69 11.59 7.43 19.42
N ILE A 70 11.37 6.47 18.53
CA ILE A 70 10.19 5.59 18.58
C ILE A 70 10.53 4.27 19.26
N ASP A 71 9.89 4.04 20.41
CA ASP A 71 9.63 2.71 20.93
C ASP A 71 8.16 2.35 20.66
N ASP A 72 7.91 1.48 19.68
CA ASP A 72 6.55 1.11 19.27
C ASP A 72 5.84 0.24 20.33
N PHE A 73 6.59 -0.52 21.14
CA PHE A 73 6.01 -1.32 22.21
C PHE A 73 5.52 -0.43 23.34
N GLU A 74 6.36 0.50 23.81
CA GLU A 74 5.97 1.52 24.78
C GLU A 74 4.84 2.39 24.26
N LEU A 75 4.90 2.81 22.99
CA LEU A 75 3.83 3.56 22.35
C LEU A 75 2.51 2.78 22.40
N ALA A 76 2.49 1.51 22.02
CA ALA A 76 1.28 0.68 22.02
C ALA A 76 0.66 0.51 23.42
N ASN A 77 1.49 0.45 24.47
CA ASN A 77 1.05 0.32 25.86
C ASN A 77 0.71 1.67 26.51
N GLY A 78 1.23 2.76 25.98
CA GLY A 78 0.91 4.13 26.38
C GLY A 78 -0.49 4.58 25.99
N LYS A 79 -0.92 5.71 26.56
CA LYS A 79 -2.21 6.36 26.23
C LYS A 79 -2.11 7.33 25.05
N HIS A 80 -0.96 7.98 24.90
CA HIS A 80 -0.73 9.07 23.96
C HIS A 80 0.56 8.83 23.18
N ILE A 81 0.62 9.37 21.96
CA ILE A 81 1.91 9.59 21.31
C ILE A 81 2.71 10.56 22.19
N PRO A 82 3.97 10.27 22.53
CA PRO A 82 4.81 11.19 23.30
C PRO A 82 4.83 12.59 22.68
N GLN A 83 4.68 13.63 23.51
CA GLN A 83 4.58 15.00 23.01
C GLN A 83 5.84 15.43 22.25
N GLU A 84 7.01 14.99 22.70
CA GLU A 84 8.28 15.25 22.02
C GLU A 84 8.32 14.69 20.59
N VAL A 85 7.66 13.55 20.33
CA VAL A 85 7.54 12.99 18.99
C VAL A 85 6.62 13.86 18.14
N LEU A 86 5.46 14.28 18.66
CA LEU A 86 4.54 15.18 17.94
C LEU A 86 5.20 16.52 17.60
N ASP A 87 5.90 17.11 18.57
CA ASP A 87 6.66 18.35 18.38
C ASP A 87 7.76 18.17 17.33
N PHE A 88 8.45 17.03 17.35
CA PHE A 88 9.48 16.70 16.38
C PHE A 88 8.91 16.60 14.97
N LEU A 89 7.75 15.94 14.80
CA LEU A 89 7.07 15.82 13.51
C LEU A 89 6.72 17.20 12.93
N GLY A 90 6.17 18.10 13.75
CA GLY A 90 5.84 19.47 13.34
C GLY A 90 7.08 20.29 12.98
N LYS A 91 8.06 20.38 13.90
CA LYS A 91 9.29 21.17 13.73
C LYS A 91 10.11 20.73 12.51
N ASN A 92 10.12 19.43 12.22
CA ASN A 92 10.84 18.86 11.08
C ASN A 92 9.94 18.67 9.84
N ARG A 93 8.76 19.29 9.78
CA ARG A 93 7.92 19.35 8.56
C ARG A 93 7.44 17.98 8.05
N PHE A 94 7.31 16.99 8.93
CA PHE A 94 6.73 15.70 8.55
C PHE A 94 5.28 15.83 8.11
N PHE A 95 4.52 16.84 8.56
CA PHE A 95 3.14 17.09 8.14
C PHE A 95 2.99 17.85 6.82
N SER A 96 4.09 18.22 6.17
CA SER A 96 4.08 19.15 5.04
C SER A 96 5.07 18.80 3.92
N MET A 97 5.32 17.49 3.75
CA MET A 97 6.16 16.95 2.69
C MET A 97 5.68 17.37 1.30
N ILE A 98 4.37 17.45 1.08
CA ILE A 98 3.80 17.81 -0.24
C ILE A 98 3.59 19.31 -0.45
N ILE A 99 3.69 20.13 0.61
CA ILE A 99 3.44 21.57 0.51
C ILE A 99 4.63 22.24 -0.21
N PRO A 100 4.40 23.10 -1.22
CA PRO A 100 5.44 23.80 -1.95
C PRO A 100 6.38 24.60 -1.04
N LYS A 101 7.65 24.67 -1.42
CA LYS A 101 8.67 25.43 -0.67
C LYS A 101 8.31 26.91 -0.51
N LYS A 102 7.57 27.51 -1.46
CA LYS A 102 7.07 28.89 -1.36
C LYS A 102 6.14 29.15 -0.17
N PHE A 103 5.51 28.11 0.36
CA PHE A 103 4.69 28.18 1.58
C PHE A 103 5.43 27.60 2.80
N GLY A 104 6.74 27.34 2.70
CA GLY A 104 7.55 26.80 3.80
C GLY A 104 7.51 25.28 3.99
N GLY A 105 6.86 24.55 3.08
CA GLY A 105 6.88 23.08 3.03
C GLY A 105 8.11 22.52 2.35
N LEU A 106 8.10 21.21 2.04
CA LEU A 106 9.27 20.50 1.49
C LEU A 106 9.21 20.23 -0.01
N GLU A 107 8.01 20.18 -0.60
CA GLU A 107 7.80 19.89 -2.03
C GLU A 107 8.43 18.56 -2.50
N PHE A 108 8.33 17.53 -1.65
CA PHE A 108 8.88 16.21 -1.92
C PHE A 108 8.05 15.45 -2.96
N SER A 109 8.77 14.64 -3.75
CA SER A 109 8.22 13.79 -4.78
C SER A 109 7.31 12.69 -4.21
N PRO A 110 6.38 12.13 -5.01
CA PRO A 110 5.60 10.96 -4.62
C PRO A 110 6.45 9.77 -4.16
N TYR A 111 7.61 9.57 -4.78
CA TYR A 111 8.55 8.51 -4.42
C TYR A 111 9.19 8.74 -3.04
N ALA A 112 9.60 9.98 -2.75
CA ALA A 112 10.14 10.32 -1.43
C ALA A 112 9.08 10.20 -0.34
N ASN A 113 7.87 10.74 -0.55
CA ASN A 113 6.76 10.62 0.39
C ASN A 113 6.45 9.13 0.69
N SER A 114 6.31 8.30 -0.35
CA SER A 114 6.10 6.86 -0.19
C SER A 114 7.23 6.19 0.60
N THR A 115 8.48 6.53 0.31
CA THR A 115 9.66 5.94 0.97
C THR A 115 9.73 6.35 2.44
N ILE A 116 9.53 7.63 2.76
CA ILE A 116 9.50 8.15 4.14
C ILE A 116 8.39 7.46 4.94
N VAL A 117 7.15 7.46 4.42
CA VAL A 117 6.01 6.85 5.10
C VAL A 117 6.22 5.35 5.30
N ALA A 118 6.74 4.64 4.29
CA ALA A 118 6.96 3.20 4.39
C ALA A 118 8.09 2.86 5.38
N THR A 119 9.16 3.66 5.44
CA THR A 119 10.23 3.51 6.43
C THR A 119 9.72 3.74 7.85
N ILE A 120 8.90 4.77 8.08
CA ILE A 120 8.26 5.00 9.38
C ILE A 120 7.32 3.84 9.71
N ALA A 121 6.51 3.37 8.75
CA ALA A 121 5.56 2.27 8.95
C ALA A 121 6.22 0.94 9.31
N ALA A 122 7.43 0.70 8.81
CA ALA A 122 8.22 -0.48 9.17
C ALA A 122 8.65 -0.49 10.65
N LYS A 123 8.69 0.68 11.30
CA LYS A 123 8.99 0.87 12.73
C LYS A 123 7.73 1.04 13.58
N SER A 124 6.80 1.89 13.16
CA SER A 124 5.53 2.16 13.85
C SER A 124 4.42 2.59 12.90
N GLY A 125 3.38 1.77 12.82
CA GLY A 125 2.18 2.08 12.01
C GLY A 125 1.43 3.31 12.53
N ALA A 126 1.40 3.53 13.84
CA ALA A 126 0.71 4.67 14.45
C ALA A 126 1.36 6.01 14.07
N ILE A 127 2.69 6.09 14.10
CA ILE A 127 3.40 7.31 13.68
C ILE A 127 3.30 7.50 12.16
N ALA A 128 3.37 6.42 11.37
CA ALA A 128 3.18 6.51 9.93
C ALA A 128 1.80 7.07 9.55
N VAL A 129 0.72 6.63 10.22
CA VAL A 129 -0.64 7.18 10.02
C VAL A 129 -0.72 8.66 10.41
N THR A 130 -0.05 9.03 11.49
CA THR A 130 0.00 10.43 11.96
C THR A 130 0.70 11.34 10.92
N VAL A 131 1.76 10.85 10.28
CA VAL A 131 2.49 11.57 9.22
C VAL A 131 1.76 11.54 7.87
N MET A 132 1.12 10.42 7.51
CA MET A 132 0.59 10.25 6.14
C MET A 132 -0.63 11.12 5.84
N VAL A 133 -1.49 11.37 6.84
CA VAL A 133 -2.80 12.02 6.59
C VAL A 133 -2.64 13.48 6.16
N PRO A 134 -1.82 14.31 6.83
CA PRO A 134 -1.55 15.68 6.34
C PRO A 134 -0.90 15.75 4.94
N ASN A 135 -0.27 14.66 4.49
CA ASN A 135 0.42 14.55 3.20
C ASN A 135 -0.36 13.77 2.14
N SER A 136 -1.62 13.46 2.40
CA SER A 136 -2.54 12.84 1.43
C SER A 136 -3.83 13.65 1.40
N LEU A 137 -5.01 12.98 1.43
CA LEU A 137 -6.29 13.68 1.42
C LEU A 137 -6.45 14.51 2.71
N GLY A 138 -6.26 15.82 2.59
CA GLY A 138 -6.42 16.76 3.69
C GLY A 138 -6.51 18.21 3.24
N PRO A 139 -6.74 19.13 4.20
CA PRO A 139 -6.77 20.58 3.96
C PRO A 139 -5.59 21.10 3.14
N GLY A 140 -4.36 20.62 3.39
CA GLY A 140 -3.18 21.03 2.64
C GLY A 140 -3.32 20.78 1.13
N GLU A 141 -3.62 19.54 0.74
CA GLU A 141 -3.81 19.17 -0.67
C GLU A 141 -4.96 19.94 -1.33
N LEU A 142 -6.10 20.04 -0.65
CA LEU A 142 -7.28 20.77 -1.17
C LEU A 142 -6.99 22.26 -1.35
N LEU A 143 -6.29 22.90 -0.41
CA LEU A 143 -5.95 24.31 -0.48
C LEU A 143 -4.99 24.61 -1.63
N MET A 144 -4.00 23.76 -1.87
CA MET A 144 -3.04 23.93 -2.97
C MET A 144 -3.73 23.94 -4.34
N HIS A 145 -4.75 23.11 -4.52
CA HIS A 145 -5.45 22.97 -5.81
C HIS A 145 -6.66 23.88 -5.97
N TYR A 146 -7.38 24.16 -4.87
CA TYR A 146 -8.70 24.78 -4.94
C TYR A 146 -8.88 25.99 -4.03
N GLY A 147 -7.95 26.24 -3.10
CA GLY A 147 -8.01 27.38 -2.18
C GLY A 147 -7.91 28.72 -2.91
N THR A 148 -8.51 29.77 -2.32
CA THR A 148 -8.23 31.14 -2.75
C THR A 148 -6.81 31.54 -2.37
N THR A 149 -6.25 32.59 -2.99
CA THR A 149 -4.94 33.12 -2.61
C THR A 149 -4.87 33.45 -1.12
N GLN A 150 -5.91 34.10 -0.58
CA GLN A 150 -6.00 34.42 0.85
C GLN A 150 -5.97 33.17 1.74
N GLN A 151 -6.71 32.12 1.36
CA GLN A 151 -6.71 30.86 2.09
C GLN A 151 -5.34 30.16 2.02
N GLN A 152 -4.70 30.16 0.85
CA GLN A 152 -3.37 29.58 0.67
C GLN A 152 -2.33 30.30 1.52
N ASP A 153 -2.29 31.64 1.44
CA ASP A 153 -1.32 32.48 2.14
C ASP A 153 -1.49 32.42 3.67
N TYR A 154 -2.73 32.21 4.15
CA TYR A 154 -3.00 32.05 5.58
C TYR A 154 -2.69 30.62 6.07
N TRP A 155 -3.30 29.60 5.47
CA TRP A 155 -3.28 28.24 6.03
C TRP A 155 -2.02 27.46 5.67
N LEU A 156 -1.53 27.51 4.43
CA LEU A 156 -0.42 26.64 3.99
C LEU A 156 0.88 26.88 4.78
N PRO A 157 1.30 28.12 5.09
CA PRO A 157 2.46 28.36 5.93
C PRO A 157 2.32 27.81 7.36
N ARG A 158 1.11 27.89 7.92
CA ARG A 158 0.82 27.42 9.28
C ARG A 158 0.79 25.89 9.37
N LEU A 159 0.21 25.25 8.35
CA LEU A 159 0.26 23.80 8.16
C LEU A 159 1.72 23.34 7.93
N ALA A 160 2.51 24.12 7.18
CA ALA A 160 3.87 23.76 6.83
C ALA A 160 4.78 23.53 8.04
N VAL A 161 4.63 24.35 9.07
CA VAL A 161 5.45 24.30 10.30
C VAL A 161 4.77 23.55 11.45
N GLY A 162 3.63 22.91 11.20
CA GLY A 162 2.84 22.21 12.22
C GLY A 162 2.25 23.13 13.29
N GLN A 163 2.14 24.45 13.03
CA GLN A 163 1.39 25.36 13.89
C GLN A 163 -0.08 25.01 13.89
N ASP A 164 -0.60 24.64 12.71
CA ASP A 164 -1.91 24.03 12.59
C ASP A 164 -1.81 22.55 12.21
N ILE A 165 -2.58 21.72 12.92
CA ILE A 165 -2.70 20.29 12.66
C ILE A 165 -4.05 20.05 12.00
N PRO A 166 -4.09 19.59 10.74
CA PRO A 166 -5.34 19.38 10.04
C PRO A 166 -5.95 18.01 10.34
N CYS A 167 -7.27 17.96 10.33
CA CYS A 167 -8.03 16.73 10.09
C CYS A 167 -9.04 16.94 8.96
N PHE A 168 -9.58 15.84 8.40
CA PHE A 168 -10.58 15.92 7.34
C PHE A 168 -11.80 15.02 7.63
N ALA A 169 -12.96 15.66 7.79
CA ALA A 169 -14.20 15.02 8.20
C ALA A 169 -15.14 14.79 7.03
N LEU A 170 -15.05 13.59 6.45
CA LEU A 170 -15.93 13.10 5.40
C LEU A 170 -16.95 12.09 5.94
N THR A 171 -16.47 11.05 6.62
CA THR A 171 -17.26 9.91 7.08
C THR A 171 -18.25 10.28 8.18
N SER A 172 -19.51 9.88 8.01
CA SER A 172 -20.59 10.02 9.00
C SER A 172 -20.98 8.64 9.57
N PRO A 173 -21.79 8.59 10.65
CA PRO A 173 -22.41 7.35 11.10
C PRO A 173 -23.16 6.61 9.99
N GLU A 174 -23.89 7.34 9.15
CA GLU A 174 -24.78 6.83 8.11
C GLU A 174 -24.08 6.54 6.78
N ALA A 175 -22.94 7.19 6.50
CA ALA A 175 -22.23 7.06 5.23
C ALA A 175 -20.70 6.91 5.39
N GLY A 176 -20.18 5.81 4.85
CA GLY A 176 -18.75 5.53 4.69
C GLY A 176 -18.38 5.29 3.23
N SER A 177 -18.56 4.05 2.76
CA SER A 177 -18.32 3.66 1.35
C SER A 177 -19.15 4.48 0.35
N ASP A 178 -20.41 4.79 0.68
CA ASP A 178 -21.24 5.73 -0.07
C ASP A 178 -21.00 7.17 0.39
N ALA A 179 -19.78 7.68 0.16
CA ALA A 179 -19.41 9.02 0.61
C ALA A 179 -20.21 10.14 -0.10
N GLY A 180 -20.84 9.86 -1.26
CA GLY A 180 -21.80 10.78 -1.89
C GLY A 180 -23.12 10.88 -1.11
N GLY A 181 -23.42 9.87 -0.30
CA GLY A 181 -24.63 9.71 0.50
C GLY A 181 -24.65 10.45 1.84
N ILE A 182 -23.59 11.18 2.23
CA ILE A 182 -23.49 11.82 3.56
C ILE A 182 -24.76 12.64 3.94
N PRO A 183 -25.23 12.56 5.20
CA PRO A 183 -26.42 13.27 5.66
C PRO A 183 -26.13 14.70 6.11
N ASP A 184 -24.87 15.02 6.39
CA ASP A 184 -24.43 16.31 6.91
C ASP A 184 -24.83 17.43 5.95
N ALA A 185 -25.46 18.47 6.49
CA ALA A 185 -26.20 19.46 5.70
C ALA A 185 -25.87 20.88 6.14
N ALA A 186 -25.93 21.78 5.16
CA ALA A 186 -25.76 23.20 5.32
C ALA A 186 -26.90 23.94 4.63
N ILE A 187 -27.52 24.90 5.32
CA ILE A 187 -28.54 25.78 4.77
C ILE A 187 -27.91 27.15 4.50
N VAL A 188 -28.04 27.66 3.28
CA VAL A 188 -27.65 29.04 2.96
C VAL A 188 -28.52 29.99 3.78
N THR A 189 -27.87 30.89 4.52
CA THR A 189 -28.54 31.84 5.40
C THR A 189 -27.71 33.12 5.56
N LYS A 190 -28.24 34.08 6.33
CA LYS A 190 -27.51 35.26 6.78
C LYS A 190 -27.19 35.13 8.27
N GLY A 191 -26.02 35.63 8.66
CA GLY A 191 -25.59 35.62 10.06
C GLY A 191 -24.56 36.70 10.33
N GLN A 192 -24.32 36.96 11.61
CA GLN A 192 -23.33 37.93 12.04
C GLN A 192 -21.93 37.30 12.00
N TYR A 193 -20.99 37.95 11.34
CA TYR A 193 -19.57 37.58 11.34
C TYR A 193 -18.72 38.83 11.33
N ASN A 194 -17.74 38.92 12.24
CA ASN A 194 -16.89 40.10 12.41
C ASN A 194 -17.66 41.43 12.57
N GLY A 195 -18.86 41.38 13.16
CA GLY A 195 -19.69 42.57 13.42
C GLY A 195 -20.56 43.02 12.23
N GLU A 196 -20.58 42.28 11.13
CA GLU A 196 -21.42 42.55 9.96
C GLU A 196 -22.35 41.38 9.65
N GLU A 197 -23.54 41.68 9.11
CA GLU A 197 -24.43 40.65 8.58
C GLU A 197 -23.92 40.20 7.21
N VAL A 198 -23.52 38.95 7.10
CA VAL A 198 -22.99 38.35 5.87
C VAL A 198 -23.81 37.13 5.46
N ILE A 199 -23.78 36.80 4.18
CA ILE A 199 -24.29 35.52 3.69
C ILE A 199 -23.28 34.43 4.10
N GLY A 200 -23.79 33.33 4.61
CA GLY A 200 -23.02 32.18 5.06
C GLY A 200 -23.87 30.92 5.03
N LEU A 201 -23.47 29.93 5.82
CA LEU A 201 -24.13 28.64 5.94
C LEU A 201 -24.40 28.33 7.41
N SER A 202 -25.60 27.87 7.73
CA SER A 202 -25.86 27.16 9.00
C SER A 202 -25.62 25.67 8.77
N VAL A 203 -24.61 25.09 9.44
CA VAL A 203 -24.10 23.74 9.16
C VAL A 203 -24.31 22.83 10.36
N SER A 204 -24.84 21.64 10.09
CA SER A 204 -25.02 20.57 11.08
C SER A 204 -24.37 19.27 10.60
N TRP A 205 -23.59 18.63 11.48
CA TRP A 205 -22.84 17.42 11.15
C TRP A 205 -22.62 16.52 12.36
N ASP A 206 -22.47 15.22 12.09
CA ASP A 206 -21.92 14.24 13.02
C ASP A 206 -20.97 13.32 12.26
N LYS A 207 -19.70 13.36 12.63
CA LYS A 207 -18.62 12.70 11.90
C LYS A 207 -17.86 11.77 12.82
N ARG A 208 -17.45 10.63 12.27
CA ARG A 208 -16.71 9.59 12.98
C ARG A 208 -15.52 9.08 12.18
N TYR A 209 -14.59 8.46 12.90
CA TYR A 209 -13.36 7.91 12.34
C TYR A 209 -12.44 8.94 11.70
N ILE A 210 -12.43 10.15 12.26
CA ILE A 210 -11.63 11.25 11.72
C ILE A 210 -10.23 11.20 12.32
N THR A 211 -9.26 10.85 11.50
CA THR A 211 -7.85 10.81 11.89
C THR A 211 -7.35 12.21 12.22
N LEU A 212 -6.54 12.32 13.27
CA LEU A 212 -6.04 13.56 13.90
C LEU A 212 -7.08 14.45 14.58
N ALA A 213 -8.40 14.20 14.43
CA ALA A 213 -9.44 15.02 15.07
C ALA A 213 -9.21 15.34 16.56
N PRO A 214 -8.78 14.39 17.43
CA PRO A 214 -8.50 14.69 18.84
C PRO A 214 -7.49 15.82 19.08
N ILE A 215 -6.50 15.96 18.19
CA ILE A 215 -5.38 16.92 18.32
C ILE A 215 -5.39 18.01 17.24
N ALA A 216 -6.34 17.96 16.31
CA ALA A 216 -6.40 18.91 15.21
C ALA A 216 -6.73 20.32 15.73
N THR A 217 -6.13 21.33 15.11
CA THR A 217 -6.45 22.75 15.35
C THR A 217 -7.30 23.34 14.22
N VAL A 218 -7.33 22.65 13.06
CA VAL A 218 -8.14 23.02 11.91
C VAL A 218 -8.91 21.81 11.37
N LEU A 219 -10.20 22.01 11.12
CA LEU A 219 -11.16 21.01 10.67
C LEU A 219 -11.50 21.24 9.19
N GLY A 220 -11.07 20.35 8.31
CA GLY A 220 -11.66 20.22 6.99
C GLY A 220 -12.99 19.46 7.08
N LEU A 221 -14.06 19.96 6.48
CA LEU A 221 -15.40 19.39 6.61
C LEU A 221 -16.09 19.28 5.25
N ALA A 222 -16.74 18.15 4.99
CA ALA A 222 -17.61 17.94 3.83
C ALA A 222 -19.08 17.78 4.23
N PHE A 223 -19.97 18.52 3.57
CA PHE A 223 -21.43 18.53 3.79
C PHE A 223 -22.19 18.86 2.49
N LYS A 224 -23.49 18.59 2.46
CA LYS A 224 -24.39 18.95 1.35
C LYS A 224 -25.00 20.33 1.59
N VAL A 225 -24.97 21.20 0.58
CA VAL A 225 -25.53 22.56 0.69
C VAL A 225 -26.92 22.63 0.05
N PHE A 226 -27.84 23.30 0.76
CA PHE A 226 -29.18 23.62 0.30
C PHE A 226 -29.45 25.13 0.39
N ASP A 227 -30.16 25.68 -0.59
CA ASP A 227 -30.56 27.09 -0.67
C ASP A 227 -32.08 27.22 -0.81
N PRO A 228 -32.85 26.96 0.27
CA PRO A 228 -34.30 26.96 0.23
C PRO A 228 -34.89 28.36 -0.01
N GLU A 229 -34.16 29.42 0.37
CA GLU A 229 -34.58 30.82 0.22
C GLU A 229 -34.09 31.44 -1.10
N GLY A 230 -33.27 30.73 -1.88
CA GLY A 230 -32.77 31.21 -3.17
C GLY A 230 -31.79 32.38 -3.06
N LEU A 231 -31.08 32.51 -1.95
CA LEU A 231 -30.15 33.62 -1.68
C LEU A 231 -28.96 33.63 -2.66
N LEU A 232 -28.64 32.50 -3.29
CA LEU A 232 -27.59 32.37 -4.31
C LEU A 232 -28.13 32.26 -5.74
N GLY A 233 -29.45 32.35 -5.94
CA GLY A 233 -30.08 32.42 -7.27
C GLY A 233 -30.04 31.11 -8.08
N GLY A 234 -30.00 29.95 -7.42
CA GLY A 234 -29.81 28.65 -8.05
C GLY A 234 -30.91 27.61 -7.78
N LYS A 235 -30.55 26.33 -7.94
CA LYS A 235 -31.36 25.17 -7.52
C LYS A 235 -31.29 25.02 -6.00
N ASN A 236 -32.34 24.45 -5.38
CA ASN A 236 -32.34 24.22 -3.93
C ASN A 236 -31.16 23.34 -3.47
N ALA A 237 -30.98 22.14 -4.04
CA ALA A 237 -29.85 21.27 -3.69
C ALA A 237 -28.60 21.62 -4.52
N LEU A 238 -27.62 22.26 -3.89
CA LEU A 238 -26.41 22.75 -4.59
C LEU A 238 -25.33 21.68 -4.75
N GLY A 239 -25.22 20.75 -3.80
CA GLY A 239 -24.30 19.60 -3.86
C GLY A 239 -23.32 19.55 -2.68
N ILE A 240 -22.38 18.61 -2.72
CA ILE A 240 -21.34 18.46 -1.69
C ILE A 240 -20.37 19.63 -1.78
N THR A 241 -20.03 20.22 -0.64
CA THR A 241 -19.12 21.35 -0.50
C THR A 241 -18.08 21.04 0.58
N CYS A 242 -16.86 21.54 0.41
CA CYS A 242 -15.79 21.41 1.39
C CYS A 242 -15.49 22.78 2.03
N ALA A 243 -15.38 22.80 3.36
CA ALA A 243 -15.01 23.98 4.14
C ALA A 243 -13.81 23.69 5.05
N LEU A 244 -13.19 24.76 5.54
CA LEU A 244 -12.11 24.70 6.51
C LEU A 244 -12.44 25.62 7.69
N LEU A 245 -12.45 25.08 8.90
CA LEU A 245 -12.88 25.77 10.12
C LEU A 245 -11.79 25.67 11.20
N PRO A 246 -11.53 26.75 11.96
CA PRO A 246 -10.78 26.66 13.21
C PRO A 246 -11.47 25.74 14.23
N LYS A 247 -10.69 25.01 15.05
CA LYS A 247 -11.22 24.16 16.13
C LYS A 247 -12.05 24.93 17.15
N ASP A 248 -11.67 26.17 17.43
CA ASP A 248 -12.29 27.05 18.42
C ASP A 248 -13.48 27.85 17.87
N HIS A 249 -13.87 27.62 16.60
CA HIS A 249 -15.04 28.26 16.01
C HIS A 249 -16.31 27.89 16.81
N PRO A 250 -17.17 28.85 17.19
CA PRO A 250 -18.32 28.59 18.06
C PRO A 250 -19.21 27.47 17.54
N GLY A 251 -19.54 26.52 18.41
CA GLY A 251 -20.39 25.36 18.08
C GLY A 251 -19.67 24.16 17.47
N VAL A 252 -18.36 24.25 17.20
CA VAL A 252 -17.55 23.08 16.80
C VAL A 252 -17.20 22.23 18.02
N GLU A 253 -17.66 20.99 18.02
CA GLU A 253 -17.22 19.96 18.96
C GLU A 253 -16.12 19.10 18.31
N LEU A 254 -14.92 19.11 18.89
CA LEU A 254 -13.76 18.38 18.39
C LEU A 254 -12.82 17.98 19.54
N GLY A 255 -12.47 16.70 19.65
CA GLY A 255 -11.52 16.25 20.69
C GLY A 255 -11.71 14.79 21.15
N ASN A 256 -12.91 14.24 21.06
CA ASN A 256 -13.19 12.87 21.47
C ASN A 256 -12.44 11.86 20.60
N ARG A 257 -12.07 10.72 21.19
CA ARG A 257 -11.16 9.73 20.59
C ARG A 257 -11.78 8.33 20.50
N HIS A 258 -11.46 7.61 19.43
CA HIS A 258 -11.67 6.17 19.25
C HIS A 258 -10.37 5.37 19.49
N ASP A 259 -10.50 4.06 19.72
CA ASP A 259 -9.37 3.13 19.84
C ASP A 259 -9.31 2.18 18.62
N PRO A 260 -8.53 2.51 17.57
CA PRO A 260 -8.41 1.67 16.38
C PRO A 260 -7.48 0.48 16.65
N MET A 261 -8.05 -0.59 17.23
CA MET A 261 -7.34 -1.86 17.49
C MET A 261 -6.06 -1.72 18.32
N GLY A 262 -6.03 -0.80 19.29
CA GLY A 262 -4.85 -0.56 20.13
C GLY A 262 -3.75 0.26 19.46
N GLN A 263 -3.93 0.66 18.19
CA GLN A 263 -2.98 1.52 17.48
C GLN A 263 -3.11 2.96 18.00
N ARG A 264 -2.00 3.54 18.50
CA ARG A 264 -2.05 4.82 19.23
C ARG A 264 -2.06 6.08 18.39
N PHE A 265 -2.33 6.00 17.09
CA PHE A 265 -2.64 7.22 16.33
C PHE A 265 -3.95 7.85 16.80
N TYR A 266 -4.09 9.16 16.60
CA TYR A 266 -5.29 9.88 17.00
C TYR A 266 -6.39 9.70 15.95
N ASN A 267 -7.54 9.23 16.37
CA ASN A 267 -8.74 9.07 15.55
C ASN A 267 -9.95 9.39 16.41
N GLY A 268 -10.96 10.09 15.89
CA GLY A 268 -12.01 10.65 16.73
C GLY A 268 -13.29 11.03 16.02
N THR A 269 -14.08 11.87 16.68
CA THR A 269 -15.35 12.42 16.18
C THR A 269 -15.30 13.94 16.09
N THR A 270 -16.18 14.51 15.27
CA THR A 270 -16.51 15.94 15.32
C THR A 270 -18.00 16.14 15.10
N ARG A 271 -18.58 17.13 15.79
CA ARG A 271 -20.01 17.47 15.70
C ARG A 271 -20.20 18.97 15.66
N GLY A 272 -21.35 19.37 15.16
CA GLY A 272 -21.84 20.74 15.23
C GLY A 272 -23.32 20.74 14.90
N GLN A 273 -24.06 21.63 15.54
CA GLN A 273 -25.48 21.82 15.31
C GLN A 273 -25.73 23.30 15.05
N ASP A 274 -26.26 23.61 13.86
CA ASP A 274 -26.60 24.96 13.40
C ASP A 274 -25.44 25.95 13.52
N VAL A 275 -24.24 25.49 13.21
CA VAL A 275 -23.02 26.31 13.28
C VAL A 275 -22.97 27.23 12.08
N PHE A 276 -23.01 28.53 12.34
CA PHE A 276 -22.85 29.53 11.28
C PHE A 276 -21.39 29.60 10.81
N ILE A 277 -21.17 29.46 9.49
CA ILE A 277 -19.86 29.73 8.86
C ILE A 277 -20.00 30.73 7.72
N PRO A 278 -19.09 31.71 7.60
CA PRO A 278 -19.07 32.64 6.48
C PRO A 278 -18.64 31.94 5.18
N MET A 279 -18.99 32.52 4.02
CA MET A 279 -18.60 31.95 2.72
C MET A 279 -17.08 31.83 2.51
N ASP A 280 -16.29 32.61 3.22
CA ASP A 280 -14.82 32.57 3.16
C ASP A 280 -14.22 31.28 3.74
N PHE A 281 -14.99 30.50 4.52
CA PHE A 281 -14.56 29.19 5.01
C PHE A 281 -14.69 28.11 3.95
N ILE A 282 -15.49 28.33 2.89
CA ILE A 282 -15.61 27.38 1.77
C ILE A 282 -14.29 27.36 1.00
N ILE A 283 -13.75 26.18 0.73
CA ILE A 283 -12.48 26.04 0.02
C ILE A 283 -12.63 26.59 -1.41
N GLY A 284 -11.90 27.67 -1.70
CA GLY A 284 -12.01 28.43 -2.95
C GLY A 284 -13.19 29.40 -3.05
N GLY A 285 -13.89 29.64 -1.93
CA GLY A 285 -14.98 30.60 -1.78
C GLY A 285 -16.32 30.14 -2.35
N GLN A 286 -17.30 31.05 -2.35
CA GLN A 286 -18.69 30.79 -2.75
C GLN A 286 -18.82 30.08 -4.12
N LYS A 287 -17.94 30.38 -5.08
CA LYS A 287 -17.94 29.76 -6.43
C LYS A 287 -17.74 28.24 -6.44
N ASN A 288 -17.25 27.68 -5.34
CA ASN A 288 -16.97 26.26 -5.20
C ASN A 288 -18.04 25.49 -4.41
N ILE A 289 -19.13 26.15 -4.02
CA ILE A 289 -20.31 25.44 -3.51
C ILE A 289 -20.77 24.40 -4.53
N GLY A 290 -21.03 23.18 -4.05
CA GLY A 290 -21.46 22.04 -4.86
C GLY A 290 -20.34 21.31 -5.61
N ARG A 291 -19.10 21.80 -5.57
CA ARG A 291 -17.94 21.22 -6.26
C ARG A 291 -17.05 20.35 -5.36
N GLY A 292 -17.42 20.16 -4.11
CA GLY A 292 -16.63 19.42 -3.12
C GLY A 292 -16.41 17.96 -3.50
N TRP A 293 -17.40 17.28 -4.10
CA TRP A 293 -17.24 15.89 -4.53
C TRP A 293 -16.15 15.72 -5.59
N GLN A 294 -16.18 16.53 -6.65
CA GLN A 294 -15.12 16.62 -7.65
C GLN A 294 -13.72 16.79 -7.01
N MET A 295 -13.60 17.70 -6.04
CA MET A 295 -12.32 17.95 -5.33
C MET A 295 -11.85 16.71 -4.58
N LEU A 296 -12.75 16.09 -3.79
CA LEU A 296 -12.45 14.90 -3.00
C LEU A 296 -11.96 13.75 -3.88
N VAL A 297 -12.70 13.41 -4.93
CA VAL A 297 -12.33 12.30 -5.81
C VAL A 297 -11.02 12.55 -6.55
N SER A 298 -10.71 13.81 -6.86
CA SER A 298 -9.45 14.20 -7.51
C SER A 298 -8.22 14.08 -6.61
N CYS A 299 -8.37 14.38 -5.30
CA CYS A 299 -7.27 14.31 -4.32
C CYS A 299 -7.10 12.91 -3.69
N LEU A 300 -8.17 12.10 -3.64
CA LEU A 300 -8.12 10.70 -3.15
C LEU A 300 -7.08 9.81 -3.86
N GLY A 301 -6.65 10.18 -5.07
CA GLY A 301 -5.63 9.47 -5.82
C GLY A 301 -4.28 9.39 -5.10
N ALA A 302 -3.87 10.45 -4.38
CA ALA A 302 -2.60 10.49 -3.67
C ALA A 302 -2.55 9.46 -2.52
N GLY A 303 -3.57 9.43 -1.65
CA GLY A 303 -3.67 8.45 -0.56
C GLY A 303 -3.68 7.00 -1.04
N ARG A 304 -4.36 6.73 -2.17
CA ARG A 304 -4.45 5.40 -2.80
C ARG A 304 -3.19 4.98 -3.54
N GLY A 305 -2.44 5.93 -4.11
CA GLY A 305 -1.23 5.67 -4.89
C GLY A 305 0.08 5.71 -4.11
N ILE A 306 0.09 6.36 -2.94
CA ILE A 306 1.31 6.64 -2.17
C ILE A 306 1.21 6.03 -0.75
N SER A 307 0.26 6.52 0.06
CA SER A 307 0.27 6.29 1.52
C SER A 307 -0.11 4.88 1.95
N LEU A 308 -1.24 4.35 1.49
CA LEU A 308 -1.64 2.98 1.87
C LEU A 308 -0.81 1.89 1.19
N PRO A 309 -0.43 2.03 -0.10
CA PRO A 309 0.54 1.13 -0.72
C PRO A 309 1.87 1.06 0.04
N ALA A 310 2.36 2.19 0.58
CA ALA A 310 3.55 2.25 1.41
C ALA A 310 3.42 1.36 2.67
N MET A 311 2.27 1.33 3.33
CA MET A 311 2.03 0.43 4.48
C MET A 311 2.11 -1.06 4.09
N GLY A 312 1.55 -1.44 2.94
CA GLY A 312 1.59 -2.81 2.43
C GLY A 312 3.02 -3.26 2.10
N VAL A 313 3.82 -2.37 1.53
CA VAL A 313 5.24 -2.63 1.23
C VAL A 313 6.09 -2.69 2.51
N ALA A 314 5.88 -1.76 3.45
CA ALA A 314 6.56 -1.79 4.74
C ALA A 314 6.32 -3.11 5.47
N THR A 315 5.06 -3.57 5.50
CA THR A 315 4.66 -4.87 6.04
C THR A 315 5.45 -6.01 5.39
N ALA A 316 5.55 -6.03 4.06
CA ALA A 316 6.24 -7.09 3.33
C ALA A 316 7.76 -7.07 3.55
N GLN A 317 8.38 -5.90 3.58
CA GLN A 317 9.81 -5.79 3.85
C GLN A 317 10.16 -6.19 5.29
N SER A 318 9.35 -5.78 6.28
CA SER A 318 9.50 -6.22 7.68
C SER A 318 9.32 -7.73 7.83
N ALA A 319 8.32 -8.30 7.16
CA ALA A 319 8.09 -9.73 7.12
C ALA A 319 9.26 -10.50 6.47
N LEU A 320 9.78 -10.05 5.31
CA LEU A 320 10.93 -10.66 4.66
C LEU A 320 12.17 -10.59 5.53
N LYS A 321 12.48 -9.43 6.11
CA LYS A 321 13.64 -9.26 6.99
C LYS A 321 13.53 -10.19 8.21
N GLY A 322 12.45 -10.05 8.97
CA GLY A 322 12.26 -10.80 10.21
C GLY A 322 12.16 -12.30 9.99
N ALA A 323 11.35 -12.77 9.04
CA ALA A 323 11.15 -14.20 8.79
C ALA A 323 12.42 -14.86 8.23
N ALA A 324 13.09 -14.26 7.24
CA ALA A 324 14.26 -14.89 6.63
C ALA A 324 15.46 -14.94 7.58
N GLU A 325 15.70 -13.88 8.36
CA GLU A 325 16.76 -13.87 9.37
C GLU A 325 16.47 -14.87 10.49
N TYR A 326 15.24 -14.87 11.02
CA TYR A 326 14.83 -15.82 12.04
C TYR A 326 14.90 -17.27 11.55
N SER A 327 14.47 -17.55 10.31
CA SER A 327 14.53 -18.89 9.73
C SER A 327 15.95 -19.42 9.55
N PHE A 328 16.92 -18.53 9.30
CA PHE A 328 18.33 -18.90 9.23
C PHE A 328 18.92 -19.14 10.62
N VAL A 329 18.57 -18.30 11.60
CA VAL A 329 19.14 -18.33 12.96
C VAL A 329 18.56 -19.45 13.81
N ARG A 330 17.23 -19.59 13.86
CA ARG A 330 16.52 -20.58 14.67
C ARG A 330 16.77 -21.99 14.16
N GLU A 331 17.13 -22.89 15.08
CA GLU A 331 17.35 -24.29 14.77
C GLU A 331 16.33 -25.19 15.47
N GLN A 332 15.83 -26.20 14.77
CA GLN A 332 15.04 -27.31 15.28
C GLN A 332 15.47 -28.59 14.59
N PHE A 333 15.36 -29.72 15.29
CA PHE A 333 15.79 -31.04 14.76
C PHE A 333 17.23 -31.02 14.21
N GLY A 334 18.10 -30.19 14.81
CA GLY A 334 19.52 -30.07 14.45
C GLY A 334 19.82 -29.26 13.17
N LEU A 335 18.85 -28.55 12.60
CA LEU A 335 19.00 -27.76 11.37
C LEU A 335 18.35 -26.37 11.50
N PRO A 336 18.82 -25.36 10.77
CA PRO A 336 18.08 -24.10 10.58
C PRO A 336 16.66 -24.37 10.07
N ILE A 337 15.65 -23.72 10.64
CA ILE A 337 14.26 -24.02 10.28
C ILE A 337 13.93 -23.71 8.81
N GLY A 338 14.64 -22.77 8.19
CA GLY A 338 14.50 -22.50 6.74
C GLY A 338 14.99 -23.63 5.82
N ARG A 339 15.53 -24.72 6.37
CA ARG A 339 15.85 -25.95 5.61
C ARG A 339 14.65 -26.90 5.47
N PHE A 340 13.56 -26.69 6.20
CA PHE A 340 12.34 -27.50 6.07
C PHE A 340 11.47 -26.97 4.92
N GLU A 341 11.03 -27.85 4.03
CA GLU A 341 10.27 -27.48 2.83
C GLU A 341 8.98 -26.70 3.14
N GLY A 342 8.28 -27.04 4.24
CA GLY A 342 7.11 -26.28 4.68
C GLY A 342 7.41 -24.82 5.10
N ILE A 343 8.62 -24.55 5.59
CA ILE A 343 9.08 -23.17 5.86
C ILE A 343 9.56 -22.51 4.56
N GLN A 344 10.20 -23.27 3.66
CA GLN A 344 10.66 -22.76 2.37
C GLN A 344 9.50 -22.26 1.51
N ASP A 345 8.38 -22.98 1.48
CA ASP A 345 7.15 -22.54 0.79
C ASP A 345 6.71 -21.14 1.24
N LYS A 346 6.59 -20.94 2.56
CA LYS A 346 6.23 -19.65 3.14
C LYS A 346 7.29 -18.56 2.90
N LEU A 347 8.58 -18.89 3.03
CA LEU A 347 9.67 -17.94 2.78
C LEU A 347 9.72 -17.50 1.31
N ALA A 348 9.47 -18.41 0.37
CA ALA A 348 9.41 -18.09 -1.05
C ALA A 348 8.21 -17.18 -1.37
N ASP A 349 7.04 -17.45 -0.78
CA ASP A 349 5.86 -16.57 -0.90
C ASP A 349 6.14 -15.16 -0.38
N ILE A 350 6.73 -15.04 0.81
CA ILE A 350 7.13 -13.76 1.41
C ILE A 350 8.12 -13.03 0.48
N ALA A 351 9.20 -13.70 0.07
CA ALA A 351 10.27 -13.09 -0.72
C ALA A 351 9.79 -12.63 -2.11
N GLY A 352 9.05 -13.48 -2.82
CA GLY A 352 8.56 -13.18 -4.16
C GLY A 352 7.50 -12.08 -4.16
N LYS A 353 6.55 -12.10 -3.21
CA LYS A 353 5.55 -11.03 -3.08
C LYS A 353 6.18 -9.72 -2.60
N THR A 354 7.22 -9.75 -1.78
CA THR A 354 7.97 -8.53 -1.39
C THR A 354 8.63 -7.87 -2.59
N PHE A 355 9.24 -8.66 -3.49
CA PHE A 355 9.77 -8.15 -4.76
C PHE A 355 8.67 -7.50 -5.61
N LEU A 356 7.51 -8.18 -5.75
CA LEU A 356 6.38 -7.66 -6.50
C LEU A 356 5.83 -6.35 -5.92
N LEU A 357 5.70 -6.28 -4.59
CA LEU A 357 5.20 -5.10 -3.90
C LEU A 357 6.11 -3.89 -4.07
N GLU A 358 7.42 -4.09 -3.91
CA GLU A 358 8.38 -3.01 -4.15
C GLU A 358 8.38 -2.56 -5.60
N ALA A 359 8.31 -3.49 -6.55
CA ALA A 359 8.21 -3.18 -7.97
C ALA A 359 6.95 -2.35 -8.29
N MET A 360 5.79 -2.74 -7.76
CA MET A 360 4.54 -1.99 -7.92
C MET A 360 4.60 -0.61 -7.26
N ARG A 361 5.21 -0.49 -6.08
CA ARG A 361 5.39 0.80 -5.38
C ARG A 361 6.23 1.76 -6.22
N VAL A 362 7.37 1.29 -6.72
CA VAL A 362 8.27 2.10 -7.56
C VAL A 362 7.56 2.56 -8.82
N LEU A 363 6.95 1.65 -9.58
CA LEU A 363 6.28 2.03 -10.82
C LEU A 363 5.12 3.02 -10.60
N THR A 364 4.31 2.79 -9.56
CA THR A 364 3.17 3.67 -9.24
C THR A 364 3.63 5.07 -8.88
N THR A 365 4.67 5.19 -8.04
CA THR A 365 5.22 6.48 -7.62
C THR A 365 5.99 7.19 -8.73
N GLU A 366 6.64 6.46 -9.64
CA GLU A 366 7.23 7.02 -10.86
C GLU A 366 6.16 7.61 -11.79
N GLY A 367 5.06 6.89 -12.01
CA GLY A 367 3.93 7.40 -12.79
C GLY A 367 3.33 8.67 -12.19
N LEU A 368 3.12 8.71 -10.87
CA LEU A 368 2.69 9.92 -10.15
C LEU A 368 3.71 11.06 -10.25
N GLY A 369 5.01 10.74 -10.20
CA GLY A 369 6.10 11.71 -10.34
C GLY A 369 6.16 12.39 -11.71
N MET A 370 5.54 11.81 -12.74
CA MET A 370 5.35 12.44 -14.05
C MET A 370 4.20 13.46 -14.08
N GLY A 371 3.52 13.68 -12.95
CA GLY A 371 2.34 14.56 -12.84
C GLY A 371 1.03 13.90 -13.25
N LEU A 372 1.04 12.59 -13.54
CA LEU A 372 -0.15 11.82 -13.87
C LEU A 372 -1.02 11.58 -12.63
N LYS A 373 -2.32 11.49 -12.81
CA LYS A 373 -3.30 11.10 -11.78
C LYS A 373 -4.01 9.79 -12.17
N PRO A 374 -3.31 8.65 -12.31
CA PRO A 374 -3.89 7.44 -12.88
C PRO A 374 -4.82 6.75 -11.87
N SER A 375 -6.12 7.07 -11.93
CA SER A 375 -7.11 6.66 -10.92
C SER A 375 -7.26 5.14 -10.82
N VAL A 376 -7.15 4.42 -11.94
CA VAL A 376 -7.20 2.95 -11.98
C VAL A 376 -5.95 2.35 -11.34
N VAL A 377 -4.76 2.84 -11.70
CA VAL A 377 -3.49 2.32 -11.16
C VAL A 377 -3.38 2.57 -9.67
N THR A 378 -3.79 3.74 -9.18
CA THR A 378 -3.81 4.02 -7.73
C THR A 378 -4.82 3.14 -7.00
N ALA A 379 -5.96 2.78 -7.61
CA ALA A 379 -6.89 1.79 -7.05
C ALA A 379 -6.30 0.37 -7.04
N ILE A 380 -5.59 -0.04 -8.10
CA ILE A 380 -4.85 -1.31 -8.18
C ILE A 380 -3.81 -1.37 -7.06
N ALA A 381 -3.00 -0.33 -6.92
CA ALA A 381 -1.98 -0.22 -5.89
C ALA A 381 -2.61 -0.33 -4.49
N LYS A 382 -3.63 0.46 -4.19
CA LYS A 382 -4.32 0.42 -2.89
C LYS A 382 -4.83 -0.97 -2.54
N TYR A 383 -5.62 -1.58 -3.43
CA TYR A 383 -6.23 -2.88 -3.17
C TYR A 383 -5.19 -3.99 -3.08
N HIS A 384 -4.45 -4.22 -4.17
CA HIS A 384 -3.56 -5.39 -4.26
C HIS A 384 -2.39 -5.29 -3.30
N MET A 385 -1.81 -4.09 -3.10
CA MET A 385 -0.61 -3.99 -2.27
C MET A 385 -0.92 -4.15 -0.77
N THR A 386 -2.11 -3.71 -0.33
CA THR A 386 -2.54 -3.91 1.07
C THR A 386 -3.01 -5.35 1.34
N GLU A 387 -3.68 -6.01 0.39
CA GLU A 387 -4.01 -7.44 0.50
C GLU A 387 -2.74 -8.31 0.51
N LEU A 388 -1.80 -8.07 -0.41
CA LEU A 388 -0.56 -8.84 -0.47
C LEU A 388 0.32 -8.61 0.76
N GLY A 389 0.37 -7.39 1.30
CA GLY A 389 1.02 -7.13 2.58
C GLY A 389 0.42 -7.98 3.71
N ARG A 390 -0.92 -8.12 3.75
CA ARG A 390 -1.60 -9.00 4.72
C ARG A 390 -1.23 -10.46 4.55
N ASP A 391 -1.24 -10.97 3.32
CA ASP A 391 -0.86 -12.36 3.02
C ASP A 391 0.58 -12.68 3.45
N VAL A 392 1.49 -11.76 3.14
CA VAL A 392 2.91 -11.89 3.50
C VAL A 392 3.11 -11.86 5.01
N MET A 393 2.42 -10.96 5.72
CA MET A 393 2.46 -10.91 7.19
C MET A 393 1.91 -12.19 7.82
N ASN A 394 0.79 -12.74 7.32
CA ASN A 394 0.26 -14.01 7.80
C ASN A 394 1.28 -15.15 7.66
N SER A 395 1.95 -15.23 6.51
CA SER A 395 3.01 -16.23 6.28
C SER A 395 4.21 -16.02 7.22
N ALA A 396 4.57 -14.77 7.54
CA ALA A 396 5.64 -14.48 8.49
C ALA A 396 5.26 -14.86 9.94
N MET A 397 4.01 -14.64 10.33
CA MET A 397 3.46 -15.11 11.62
C MET A 397 3.56 -16.63 11.72
N ASP A 398 3.22 -17.38 10.66
CA ASP A 398 3.33 -18.84 10.62
C ASP A 398 4.78 -19.32 10.85
N ILE A 399 5.76 -18.64 10.24
CA ILE A 399 7.19 -19.00 10.36
C ILE A 399 7.74 -18.71 11.76
N GLN A 400 7.46 -17.52 12.30
CA GLN A 400 7.95 -17.13 13.62
C GLN A 400 7.14 -17.78 14.77
N ALA A 401 5.92 -18.25 14.48
CA ALA A 401 5.06 -19.04 15.33
C ALA A 401 4.90 -18.44 16.74
N GLY A 402 5.27 -19.20 17.78
CA GLY A 402 5.20 -18.77 19.17
C GLY A 402 5.88 -17.43 19.43
N LYS A 403 7.00 -17.12 18.74
CA LYS A 403 7.69 -15.83 18.91
C LYS A 403 6.85 -14.65 18.44
N ALA A 404 6.12 -14.82 17.34
CA ALA A 404 5.34 -13.75 16.73
C ALA A 404 4.12 -13.33 17.56
N ILE A 405 3.57 -14.25 18.37
CA ILE A 405 2.37 -14.00 19.17
C ILE A 405 2.67 -13.47 20.59
N GLN A 406 3.94 -13.48 21.03
CA GLN A 406 4.35 -12.88 22.31
C GLN A 406 4.75 -11.42 22.08
N ARG A 407 3.98 -10.47 22.62
CA ARG A 407 4.28 -9.04 22.50
C ARG A 407 5.46 -8.66 23.40
N GLY A 408 6.30 -7.75 22.92
CA GLY A 408 7.44 -7.19 23.64
C GLY A 408 8.36 -6.42 22.69
N PRO A 409 9.38 -5.71 23.19
CA PRO A 409 10.30 -4.91 22.37
C PRO A 409 11.07 -5.71 21.30
N GLN A 410 11.27 -7.02 21.48
CA GLN A 410 11.93 -7.88 20.50
C GLN A 410 10.99 -8.43 19.43
N ASN A 411 9.68 -8.26 19.60
CA ASN A 411 8.71 -8.71 18.61
C ASN A 411 8.73 -7.78 17.40
N THR A 412 8.88 -8.35 16.20
CA THR A 412 9.01 -7.60 14.94
C THR A 412 7.74 -7.56 14.10
N LEU A 413 6.69 -8.30 14.49
CA LEU A 413 5.51 -8.54 13.65
C LEU A 413 4.17 -8.16 14.31
N ALA A 414 4.04 -8.27 15.63
CA ALA A 414 2.76 -8.16 16.33
C ALA A 414 2.07 -6.80 16.16
N GLY A 415 2.83 -5.71 16.25
CA GLY A 415 2.32 -4.35 16.02
C GLY A 415 1.75 -4.21 14.61
N GLY A 416 2.55 -4.54 13.60
CA GLY A 416 2.13 -4.55 12.19
C GLY A 416 0.94 -5.46 11.92
N TYR A 417 0.93 -6.67 12.48
CA TYR A 417 -0.16 -7.64 12.35
C TYR A 417 -1.49 -7.08 12.86
N SER A 418 -1.49 -6.47 14.05
CA SER A 418 -2.70 -5.87 14.64
C SER A 418 -3.23 -4.66 13.84
N ALA A 419 -2.35 -3.97 13.10
CA ALA A 419 -2.71 -2.84 12.25
C ALA A 419 -3.25 -3.23 10.86
N LEU A 420 -3.05 -4.48 10.40
CA LEU A 420 -3.42 -4.93 9.05
C LEU A 420 -4.87 -4.61 8.65
N PRO A 421 -5.90 -4.76 9.52
CA PRO A 421 -7.28 -4.50 9.14
C PRO A 421 -7.58 -3.03 8.81
N ILE A 422 -6.73 -2.10 9.25
CA ILE A 422 -6.97 -0.66 9.09
C ILE A 422 -6.75 -0.26 7.62
N ALA A 423 -5.58 -0.55 7.06
CA ALA A 423 -5.19 -0.12 5.71
C ALA A 423 -6.12 -0.66 4.60
N ILE A 424 -6.78 -1.79 4.86
CA ILE A 424 -7.65 -2.48 3.89
C ILE A 424 -9.08 -1.92 3.93
N THR A 425 -9.43 -1.23 5.02
CA THR A 425 -10.78 -0.72 5.31
C THR A 425 -10.92 0.75 4.92
N VAL A 426 -9.90 1.57 5.16
CA VAL A 426 -9.94 3.03 4.93
C VAL A 426 -9.63 3.41 3.47
N GLU A 427 -9.84 4.69 3.11
CA GLU A 427 -9.65 5.26 1.76
C GLU A 427 -10.46 4.56 0.65
N GLY A 428 -11.61 4.02 1.04
CA GLY A 428 -12.44 3.13 0.24
C GLY A 428 -12.07 1.68 0.53
N ALA A 429 -12.98 0.94 1.17
CA ALA A 429 -12.74 -0.46 1.52
C ALA A 429 -12.26 -1.28 0.31
N ASN A 430 -11.37 -2.24 0.54
CA ASN A 430 -10.81 -3.09 -0.52
C ASN A 430 -11.89 -3.80 -1.33
N ILE A 431 -12.99 -4.19 -0.69
CA ILE A 431 -14.17 -4.77 -1.35
C ILE A 431 -14.74 -3.82 -2.42
N LEU A 432 -14.97 -2.56 -2.05
CA LEU A 432 -15.48 -1.54 -2.99
C LEU A 432 -14.45 -1.20 -4.07
N THR A 433 -13.19 -1.03 -3.67
CA THR A 433 -12.10 -0.67 -4.59
C THR A 433 -11.96 -1.72 -5.68
N ARG A 434 -11.93 -3.00 -5.30
CA ARG A 434 -11.82 -4.13 -6.23
C ARG A 434 -13.05 -4.26 -7.13
N ASN A 435 -14.24 -4.24 -6.55
CA ASN A 435 -15.47 -4.59 -7.27
C ASN A 435 -15.99 -3.45 -8.17
N LEU A 436 -15.83 -2.18 -7.75
CA LEU A 436 -16.42 -1.03 -8.44
C LEU A 436 -15.39 -0.17 -9.18
N MET A 437 -14.22 0.09 -8.58
CA MET A 437 -13.28 1.07 -9.13
C MET A 437 -12.35 0.49 -10.19
N ILE A 438 -11.62 -0.59 -9.88
CA ILE A 438 -10.55 -1.11 -10.75
C ILE A 438 -11.11 -1.47 -12.13
N PHE A 439 -12.21 -2.22 -12.20
CA PHE A 439 -12.81 -2.58 -13.48
C PHE A 439 -13.98 -1.69 -13.88
N GLY A 440 -14.93 -1.39 -12.98
CA GLY A 440 -16.13 -0.64 -13.36
C GLY A 440 -15.79 0.73 -13.97
N GLN A 441 -14.97 1.51 -13.28
CA GLN A 441 -14.48 2.79 -13.79
C GLN A 441 -13.32 2.59 -14.78
N GLY A 442 -12.44 1.61 -14.54
CA GLY A 442 -11.27 1.37 -15.39
C GLY A 442 -11.60 0.90 -16.80
N ALA A 443 -12.58 0.01 -16.99
CA ALA A 443 -12.97 -0.48 -18.32
C ALA A 443 -13.62 0.64 -19.17
N MET A 444 -14.47 1.47 -18.55
CA MET A 444 -15.06 2.63 -19.24
C MET A 444 -14.01 3.61 -19.75
N ARG A 445 -12.96 3.82 -18.95
CA ARG A 445 -11.87 4.75 -19.28
C ARG A 445 -10.85 4.13 -20.25
N CYS A 446 -10.46 2.89 -20.04
CA CYS A 446 -9.44 2.22 -20.85
C CYS A 446 -9.94 1.80 -22.23
N HIS A 447 -11.26 1.65 -22.41
CA HIS A 447 -11.84 1.41 -23.72
C HIS A 447 -11.88 2.70 -24.56
N PRO A 448 -11.27 2.74 -25.76
CA PRO A 448 -11.02 3.97 -26.51
C PRO A 448 -12.29 4.73 -26.97
N TYR A 449 -13.45 4.08 -26.97
CA TYR A 449 -14.71 4.63 -27.49
C TYR A 449 -15.88 4.56 -26.50
N LEU A 450 -15.72 3.94 -25.33
CA LEU A 450 -16.88 3.60 -24.48
C LEU A 450 -17.41 4.84 -23.74
N LYS A 451 -16.51 5.68 -23.22
CA LYS A 451 -16.85 6.98 -22.62
C LYS A 451 -17.61 7.87 -23.61
N GLU A 452 -17.02 8.13 -24.77
CA GLU A 452 -17.62 8.95 -25.84
C GLU A 452 -19.00 8.42 -26.25
N MET A 453 -19.16 7.08 -26.32
CA MET A 453 -20.45 6.47 -26.62
C MET A 453 -21.49 6.76 -25.54
N VAL A 454 -21.13 6.66 -24.26
CA VAL A 454 -22.02 6.95 -23.13
C VAL A 454 -22.41 8.43 -23.10
N ASP A 455 -21.46 9.33 -23.35
CA ASP A 455 -21.72 10.77 -23.41
C ASP A 455 -22.72 11.09 -24.54
N LEU A 456 -22.54 10.49 -25.73
CA LEU A 456 -23.45 10.64 -26.87
C LEU A 456 -24.85 10.04 -26.63
N ILE A 457 -24.96 8.96 -25.86
CA ILE A 457 -26.25 8.38 -25.46
C ILE A 457 -27.06 9.41 -24.65
N HIS A 458 -26.39 10.16 -23.77
CA HIS A 458 -27.05 11.13 -22.90
C HIS A 458 -27.21 12.51 -23.53
N SER A 459 -26.40 12.88 -24.54
CA SER A 459 -26.51 14.14 -25.28
C SER A 459 -27.90 14.36 -25.90
N ASP A 460 -28.37 15.61 -25.88
CA ASP A 460 -29.61 16.05 -26.53
C ASP A 460 -29.34 16.82 -27.84
N ASP A 461 -28.11 16.80 -28.34
CA ASP A 461 -27.70 17.50 -29.56
C ASP A 461 -28.34 16.91 -30.83
N HIS A 462 -28.69 17.78 -31.78
CA HIS A 462 -29.32 17.39 -33.05
C HIS A 462 -28.48 16.41 -33.89
N GLY A 463 -27.14 16.42 -33.75
CA GLY A 463 -26.21 15.53 -34.45
C GLY A 463 -25.86 14.23 -33.71
N ALA A 464 -26.33 14.04 -32.47
CA ALA A 464 -25.88 12.96 -31.58
C ALA A 464 -26.10 11.56 -32.16
N ASP A 465 -27.18 11.34 -32.93
CA ASP A 465 -27.47 10.04 -33.55
C ASP A 465 -26.43 9.65 -34.63
N ALA A 466 -25.95 10.63 -35.41
CA ALA A 466 -24.98 10.39 -36.48
C ALA A 466 -23.58 10.08 -35.91
N GLU A 467 -23.13 10.89 -34.95
CA GLU A 467 -21.86 10.67 -34.25
C GLU A 467 -21.89 9.38 -33.43
N PHE A 468 -23.01 9.07 -32.75
CA PHE A 468 -23.17 7.80 -32.04
C PHE A 468 -22.96 6.59 -32.97
N ASN A 469 -23.56 6.59 -34.16
CA ASN A 469 -23.40 5.48 -35.11
C ASN A 469 -21.95 5.32 -35.61
N LYS A 470 -21.22 6.44 -35.75
CA LYS A 470 -19.79 6.44 -36.12
C LYS A 470 -18.92 5.86 -35.00
N VAL A 471 -19.15 6.26 -33.76
CA VAL A 471 -18.46 5.71 -32.57
C VAL A 471 -18.81 4.23 -32.35
N LEU A 472 -20.06 3.84 -32.59
CA LEU A 472 -20.50 2.45 -32.53
C LEU A 472 -19.75 1.57 -33.55
N ARG A 473 -19.60 2.02 -34.80
CA ARG A 473 -18.82 1.29 -35.82
C ARG A 473 -17.35 1.13 -35.41
N LYS A 474 -16.74 2.17 -34.84
CA LYS A 474 -15.37 2.10 -34.32
C LYS A 474 -15.25 1.09 -33.17
N THR A 475 -16.24 1.08 -32.28
CA THR A 475 -16.31 0.14 -31.15
C THR A 475 -16.41 -1.31 -31.63
N VAL A 476 -17.33 -1.60 -32.56
CA VAL A 476 -17.44 -2.95 -33.15
C VAL A 476 -16.14 -3.36 -33.86
N SER A 477 -15.51 -2.45 -34.62
CA SER A 477 -14.22 -2.73 -35.27
C SER A 477 -13.12 -3.04 -34.26
N PHE A 478 -13.08 -2.30 -33.14
CA PHE A 478 -12.15 -2.56 -32.04
C PHE A 478 -12.39 -3.93 -31.41
N SER A 479 -13.64 -4.26 -31.07
CA SER A 479 -13.99 -5.56 -30.48
C SER A 479 -13.61 -6.73 -31.40
N VAL A 480 -13.90 -6.63 -32.69
CA VAL A 480 -13.53 -7.67 -33.68
C VAL A 480 -12.02 -7.82 -33.80
N LYS A 481 -11.27 -6.71 -33.91
CA LYS A 481 -9.79 -6.75 -33.98
C LYS A 481 -9.18 -7.39 -32.73
N ASN A 482 -9.71 -7.06 -31.55
CA ASN A 482 -9.26 -7.65 -30.29
C ASN A 482 -9.61 -9.13 -30.19
N ALA A 483 -10.81 -9.53 -30.63
CA ALA A 483 -11.20 -10.94 -30.64
C ALA A 483 -10.30 -11.78 -31.55
N LEU A 484 -10.00 -11.28 -32.76
CA LEU A 484 -9.05 -11.91 -33.68
C LEU A 484 -7.63 -11.99 -33.10
N ARG A 485 -7.17 -10.93 -32.41
CA ARG A 485 -5.88 -10.91 -31.72
C ARG A 485 -5.82 -11.92 -30.57
N SER A 486 -6.88 -11.99 -29.76
CA SER A 486 -6.99 -12.98 -28.69
C SER A 486 -6.89 -14.39 -29.27
N PHE A 487 -7.68 -14.67 -30.30
CA PHE A 487 -7.69 -15.96 -30.97
C PHE A 487 -6.29 -16.30 -31.52
N SER A 488 -5.68 -15.39 -32.28
CA SER A 488 -4.37 -15.62 -32.88
C SER A 488 -3.28 -15.86 -31.82
N LYS A 489 -3.18 -15.02 -30.78
CA LYS A 489 -2.17 -15.16 -29.71
C LYS A 489 -2.41 -16.38 -28.81
N SER A 490 -3.66 -16.85 -28.71
CA SER A 490 -4.03 -18.01 -27.90
C SER A 490 -3.69 -19.33 -28.59
N TYR A 491 -3.89 -19.44 -29.91
CA TYR A 491 -3.61 -20.65 -30.68
C TYR A 491 -2.22 -20.68 -31.34
N LEU A 492 -1.61 -19.52 -31.59
CA LEU A 492 -0.32 -19.41 -32.30
C LEU A 492 0.71 -18.69 -31.40
N PRO A 493 1.43 -19.42 -30.52
CA PRO A 493 2.39 -18.83 -29.58
C PRO A 493 3.50 -18.01 -30.23
N PHE A 494 3.90 -18.33 -31.46
CA PHE A 494 4.95 -17.62 -32.20
C PHE A 494 4.56 -16.19 -32.62
N LEU A 495 3.27 -15.82 -32.55
CA LEU A 495 2.79 -14.45 -32.80
C LEU A 495 2.89 -13.53 -31.58
N ARG A 496 3.36 -14.05 -30.44
CA ARG A 496 3.51 -13.27 -29.21
C ARG A 496 4.79 -12.44 -29.30
N SER A 497 4.66 -11.12 -29.21
CA SER A 497 5.79 -10.20 -29.20
C SER A 497 6.43 -10.09 -27.83
N ALA A 498 7.73 -9.78 -27.84
CA ALA A 498 8.51 -9.32 -26.71
C ALA A 498 9.49 -8.25 -27.22
N GLU A 499 9.72 -7.25 -26.40
CA GLU A 499 10.54 -6.06 -26.71
C GLU A 499 11.79 -6.01 -25.82
N SER A 500 11.85 -6.80 -24.74
CA SER A 500 12.99 -6.81 -23.82
C SER A 500 14.30 -7.23 -24.50
N ALA A 501 15.36 -6.48 -24.20
CA ALA A 501 16.72 -6.85 -24.55
C ALA A 501 17.20 -8.11 -23.78
N LEU A 502 16.62 -8.39 -22.60
CA LEU A 502 17.00 -9.51 -21.75
C LEU A 502 16.31 -10.82 -22.18
N PRO A 503 17.07 -11.85 -22.61
CA PRO A 503 16.49 -13.11 -23.06
C PRO A 503 15.60 -13.80 -22.02
N GLU A 504 15.94 -13.68 -20.74
CA GLU A 504 15.18 -14.27 -19.63
C GLU A 504 13.84 -13.58 -19.35
N VAL A 505 13.66 -12.33 -19.80
CA VAL A 505 12.42 -11.56 -19.63
C VAL A 505 11.42 -11.81 -20.78
N ARG A 506 11.92 -12.05 -21.99
CA ARG A 506 11.10 -12.21 -23.21
C ARG A 506 9.95 -13.23 -23.08
N PRO A 507 10.14 -14.43 -22.48
CA PRO A 507 9.04 -15.38 -22.34
C PRO A 507 7.89 -14.83 -21.50
N TYR A 508 8.20 -14.03 -20.48
CA TYR A 508 7.19 -13.42 -19.62
C TYR A 508 6.45 -12.29 -20.34
N GLU A 509 7.13 -11.44 -21.11
CA GLU A 509 6.46 -10.44 -21.95
C GLU A 509 5.52 -11.06 -22.98
N GLN A 510 5.95 -12.13 -23.65
CA GLN A 510 5.10 -12.89 -24.56
C GLN A 510 3.84 -13.39 -23.85
N ARG A 511 3.97 -13.79 -22.58
CA ARG A 511 2.85 -14.27 -21.78
C ARG A 511 1.92 -13.15 -21.33
N ILE A 512 2.46 -12.02 -20.89
CA ILE A 512 1.69 -10.79 -20.62
C ILE A 512 0.90 -10.39 -21.87
N ASN A 513 1.55 -10.38 -23.04
CA ASN A 513 0.94 -10.10 -24.33
C ASN A 513 -0.22 -11.04 -24.69
N ALA A 514 -0.12 -12.32 -24.31
CA ALA A 514 -1.14 -13.32 -24.59
C ALA A 514 -2.33 -13.19 -23.63
N LEU A 515 -2.09 -12.96 -22.34
CA LEU A 515 -3.15 -12.81 -21.34
C LEU A 515 -3.91 -11.48 -21.52
N SER A 516 -3.19 -10.38 -21.73
CA SER A 516 -3.78 -9.06 -22.00
C SER A 516 -4.72 -9.10 -23.22
N ALA A 517 -4.35 -9.82 -24.28
CA ALA A 517 -5.16 -9.92 -25.49
C ALA A 517 -6.56 -10.50 -25.26
N LYS A 518 -6.75 -11.27 -24.17
CA LYS A 518 -8.04 -11.87 -23.80
C LYS A 518 -8.97 -10.86 -23.12
N LEU A 519 -8.46 -9.76 -22.57
CA LEU A 519 -9.22 -8.88 -21.68
C LEU A 519 -10.32 -8.10 -22.42
N ALA A 520 -9.99 -7.35 -23.46
CA ALA A 520 -10.98 -6.61 -24.25
C ALA A 520 -12.12 -7.50 -24.81
N PRO A 521 -11.85 -8.67 -25.44
CA PRO A 521 -12.92 -9.55 -25.91
C PRO A 521 -13.83 -10.07 -24.80
N LEU A 522 -13.28 -10.40 -23.62
CA LEU A 522 -14.08 -10.82 -22.48
C LEU A 522 -14.95 -9.68 -21.97
N ALA A 523 -14.38 -8.48 -21.83
CA ALA A 523 -15.12 -7.27 -21.41
C ALA A 523 -16.23 -6.91 -22.40
N ASP A 524 -15.93 -6.86 -23.70
CA ASP A 524 -16.87 -6.46 -24.74
C ASP A 524 -18.03 -7.46 -24.89
N LEU A 525 -17.75 -8.77 -24.84
CA LEU A 525 -18.80 -9.81 -24.83
C LEU A 525 -19.66 -9.73 -23.57
N SER A 526 -19.06 -9.34 -22.44
CA SER A 526 -19.80 -9.15 -21.18
C SER A 526 -20.76 -7.98 -21.27
N LEU A 527 -20.28 -6.84 -21.78
CA LEU A 527 -21.10 -5.66 -22.01
C LEU A 527 -22.22 -5.95 -23.02
N ALA A 528 -21.93 -6.73 -24.08
CA ALA A 528 -22.93 -7.10 -25.08
C ALA A 528 -24.06 -7.99 -24.52
N VAL A 529 -23.74 -8.89 -23.59
CA VAL A 529 -24.71 -9.87 -23.05
C VAL A 529 -25.41 -9.37 -21.79
N LEU A 530 -24.67 -8.72 -20.88
CA LEU A 530 -25.16 -8.28 -19.58
C LEU A 530 -25.58 -6.81 -19.58
N GLY A 531 -25.13 -6.00 -20.55
CA GLY A 531 -25.45 -4.58 -20.60
C GLY A 531 -25.14 -3.88 -19.28
N GLY A 532 -26.12 -3.11 -18.77
CA GLY A 532 -26.02 -2.41 -17.49
C GLY A 532 -25.98 -3.33 -16.26
N ASP A 533 -26.38 -4.60 -16.37
CA ASP A 533 -26.31 -5.56 -15.26
C ASP A 533 -24.88 -6.04 -14.99
N LEU A 534 -23.92 -5.79 -15.90
CA LEU A 534 -22.50 -6.04 -15.63
C LEU A 534 -22.00 -5.25 -14.40
N LYS A 535 -22.53 -4.03 -14.20
CA LYS A 535 -22.22 -3.21 -13.01
C LYS A 535 -22.72 -3.87 -11.72
N LYS A 536 -23.84 -4.61 -11.78
CA LYS A 536 -24.39 -5.37 -10.64
C LYS A 536 -23.68 -6.72 -10.45
N ALA A 537 -23.08 -7.26 -11.50
CA ALA A 537 -22.31 -8.50 -11.47
C ALA A 537 -20.90 -8.28 -10.92
N GLU A 538 -20.81 -7.76 -9.68
CA GLU A 538 -19.55 -7.33 -9.04
C GLU A 538 -18.45 -8.40 -9.08
N LEU A 539 -18.78 -9.68 -8.90
CA LEU A 539 -17.80 -10.76 -8.94
C LEU A 539 -17.19 -10.97 -10.34
N LEU A 540 -17.95 -10.77 -11.41
CA LEU A 540 -17.46 -10.89 -12.78
C LEU A 540 -16.57 -9.69 -13.13
N SER A 541 -17.05 -8.48 -12.85
CA SER A 541 -16.32 -7.23 -13.06
C SER A 541 -15.01 -7.22 -12.27
N ALA A 542 -15.03 -7.64 -11.00
CA ALA A 542 -13.84 -7.73 -10.17
C ALA A 542 -12.78 -8.67 -10.75
N ARG A 543 -13.17 -9.83 -11.29
CA ARG A 543 -12.22 -10.77 -11.91
C ARG A 543 -11.55 -10.18 -13.14
N LEU A 544 -12.27 -9.42 -13.97
CA LEU A 544 -11.64 -8.71 -15.10
C LEU A 544 -10.67 -7.63 -14.62
N GLY A 545 -11.01 -6.94 -13.52
CA GLY A 545 -10.10 -6.03 -12.83
C GLY A 545 -8.84 -6.72 -12.33
N ASP A 546 -8.97 -7.87 -11.66
CA ASP A 546 -7.84 -8.67 -11.18
C ASP A 546 -6.87 -9.03 -12.31
N VAL A 547 -7.37 -9.41 -13.50
CA VAL A 547 -6.52 -9.69 -14.67
C VAL A 547 -5.65 -8.48 -15.00
N MET A 548 -6.26 -7.30 -15.12
CA MET A 548 -5.54 -6.06 -15.41
C MET A 548 -4.51 -5.73 -14.32
N SER A 549 -4.90 -5.86 -13.06
CA SER A 549 -4.04 -5.60 -11.90
C SER A 549 -2.81 -6.50 -11.85
N TYR A 550 -2.98 -7.81 -12.05
CA TYR A 550 -1.87 -8.75 -12.00
C TYR A 550 -0.94 -8.60 -13.20
N LEU A 551 -1.46 -8.20 -14.37
CA LEU A 551 -0.62 -7.85 -15.51
C LEU A 551 0.13 -6.53 -15.29
N TYR A 552 -0.48 -5.55 -14.60
CA TYR A 552 0.24 -4.36 -14.13
C TYR A 552 1.36 -4.73 -13.16
N GLY A 553 1.11 -5.62 -12.20
CA GLY A 553 2.13 -6.15 -11.30
C GLY A 553 3.27 -6.87 -12.05
N ALA A 554 2.94 -7.69 -13.05
CA ALA A 554 3.94 -8.35 -13.88
C ALA A 554 4.79 -7.35 -14.70
N MET A 555 4.18 -6.31 -15.27
CA MET A 555 4.89 -5.21 -15.92
C MET A 555 5.79 -4.45 -14.94
N ALA A 556 5.31 -4.17 -13.73
CA ALA A 556 6.10 -3.55 -12.68
C ALA A 556 7.33 -4.40 -12.32
N ALA A 557 7.16 -5.72 -12.16
CA ALA A 557 8.25 -6.64 -11.87
C ALA A 557 9.32 -6.64 -12.97
N ILE A 558 8.92 -6.62 -14.26
CA ILE A 558 9.85 -6.48 -15.39
C ILE A 558 10.60 -5.15 -15.29
N ARG A 559 9.89 -4.04 -15.12
CA ARG A 559 10.51 -2.72 -15.07
C ARG A 559 11.51 -2.62 -13.92
N PHE A 560 11.14 -3.09 -12.74
CA PHE A 560 12.00 -3.08 -11.56
C PHE A 560 13.26 -3.94 -11.77
N TYR A 561 13.11 -5.15 -12.32
CA TYR A 561 14.25 -6.03 -12.63
C TYR A 561 15.20 -5.44 -13.68
N GLU A 562 14.67 -4.76 -14.70
CA GLU A 562 15.49 -4.12 -15.74
C GLU A 562 16.19 -2.85 -15.24
N GLN A 563 15.51 -2.04 -14.41
CA GLN A 563 15.91 -0.67 -14.08
C GLN A 563 16.58 -0.51 -12.69
N ARG A 564 16.23 -1.34 -11.71
CA ARG A 564 16.62 -1.17 -10.29
C ARG A 564 17.55 -2.26 -9.78
N ILE A 565 17.47 -3.46 -10.32
CA ILE A 565 18.31 -4.58 -9.89
C ILE A 565 19.68 -4.49 -10.54
N GLU A 566 20.71 -4.38 -9.70
CA GLU A 566 22.12 -4.39 -10.13
C GLU A 566 22.61 -5.82 -10.35
N ASP A 567 22.46 -6.69 -9.34
CA ASP A 567 22.82 -8.11 -9.42
C ASP A 567 21.61 -8.97 -9.83
N ARG A 568 21.45 -9.11 -11.14
CA ARG A 568 20.37 -9.92 -11.74
C ARG A 568 20.51 -11.41 -11.47
N GLN A 569 21.72 -11.92 -11.26
CA GLN A 569 21.92 -13.35 -10.99
C GLN A 569 21.35 -13.71 -9.62
N LEU A 570 21.61 -12.89 -8.61
CA LEU A 570 21.06 -13.08 -7.26
C LEU A 570 19.57 -12.77 -7.19
N ALA A 571 19.07 -11.80 -7.98
CA ALA A 571 17.67 -11.42 -7.98
C ALA A 571 16.76 -12.35 -8.79
N LYS A 572 17.33 -13.20 -9.66
CA LYS A 572 16.56 -14.03 -10.59
C LYS A 572 15.46 -14.88 -9.91
N PRO A 573 15.71 -15.58 -8.78
CA PRO A 573 14.64 -16.35 -8.12
C PRO A 573 13.48 -15.47 -7.61
N TYR A 574 13.78 -14.26 -7.14
CA TYR A 574 12.76 -13.31 -6.67
C TYR A 574 11.90 -12.82 -7.82
N PHE A 575 12.54 -12.42 -8.92
CA PHE A 575 11.90 -11.96 -10.14
C PHE A 575 11.04 -13.07 -10.76
N ASP A 576 11.60 -14.26 -10.95
CA ASP A 576 10.90 -15.41 -11.56
C ASP A 576 9.67 -15.80 -10.73
N TYR A 577 9.76 -15.83 -9.40
CA TYR A 577 8.61 -16.10 -8.55
C TYR A 577 7.54 -15.01 -8.70
N ALA A 578 7.92 -13.74 -8.54
CA ALA A 578 6.99 -12.60 -8.57
C ALA A 578 6.18 -12.55 -9.88
N ILE A 579 6.86 -12.74 -11.01
CA ILE A 579 6.23 -12.68 -12.33
C ILE A 579 5.40 -13.92 -12.64
N GLN A 580 5.87 -15.13 -12.29
CA GLN A 580 5.10 -16.35 -12.47
C GLN A 580 3.83 -16.34 -11.61
N TRP A 581 3.95 -15.92 -10.35
CA TRP A 581 2.82 -15.75 -9.45
C TRP A 581 1.78 -14.78 -10.03
N SER A 582 2.21 -13.61 -10.49
CA SER A 582 1.32 -12.61 -11.09
C SER A 582 0.61 -13.14 -12.33
N LEU A 583 1.33 -13.81 -13.24
CA LEU A 583 0.75 -14.39 -14.45
C LEU A 583 -0.24 -15.53 -14.14
N GLN A 584 0.03 -16.35 -13.12
CA GLN A 584 -0.88 -17.39 -12.67
C GLN A 584 -2.17 -16.80 -12.10
N GLN A 585 -2.08 -15.75 -11.27
CA GLN A 585 -3.28 -15.11 -10.73
C GLN A 585 -4.11 -14.44 -11.83
N ALA A 586 -3.46 -13.81 -12.82
CA ALA A 586 -4.14 -13.26 -13.99
C ALA A 586 -4.88 -14.37 -14.77
N GLU A 587 -4.24 -15.50 -15.05
CA GLU A 587 -4.91 -16.60 -15.77
C GLU A 587 -6.04 -17.23 -14.95
N LYS A 588 -5.83 -17.44 -13.64
CA LYS A 588 -6.85 -17.94 -12.74
C LYS A 588 -8.09 -17.05 -12.76
N ALA A 589 -7.91 -15.73 -12.70
CA ALA A 589 -9.02 -14.78 -12.77
C ALA A 589 -9.79 -14.89 -14.11
N ILE A 590 -9.10 -15.12 -15.24
CA ILE A 590 -9.76 -15.37 -16.54
C ILE A 590 -10.57 -16.67 -16.51
N VAL A 591 -9.97 -17.76 -16.02
CA VAL A 591 -10.64 -19.07 -15.95
C VAL A 591 -11.88 -18.99 -15.06
N ASP A 592 -11.76 -18.41 -13.87
CA ASP A 592 -12.87 -18.23 -12.94
C ASP A 592 -13.94 -17.31 -13.50
N PHE A 593 -13.55 -16.27 -14.24
CA PHE A 593 -14.47 -15.38 -14.93
C PHE A 593 -15.32 -16.15 -15.94
N ILE A 594 -14.68 -16.89 -16.85
CA ILE A 594 -15.37 -17.66 -17.89
C ILE A 594 -16.26 -18.74 -17.27
N ASN A 595 -15.74 -19.50 -16.30
CA ASN A 595 -16.49 -20.59 -15.68
C ASN A 595 -17.77 -20.11 -14.99
N ASN A 596 -17.76 -18.91 -14.42
CA ASN A 596 -18.89 -18.31 -13.74
C ASN A 596 -19.72 -17.37 -14.64
N PHE A 597 -19.39 -17.25 -15.93
CA PHE A 597 -20.15 -16.39 -16.84
C PHE A 597 -21.55 -16.97 -17.09
N PRO A 598 -22.65 -16.22 -16.86
CA PRO A 598 -24.00 -16.80 -16.75
C PRO A 598 -24.53 -17.38 -18.07
N ASN A 599 -24.20 -16.78 -19.21
CA ASN A 599 -24.67 -17.27 -20.51
C ASN A 599 -23.76 -18.39 -21.04
N THR A 600 -24.30 -19.60 -21.16
CA THR A 600 -23.55 -20.80 -21.59
C THR A 600 -23.01 -20.71 -23.03
N ALA A 601 -23.76 -20.12 -23.95
CA ALA A 601 -23.32 -19.97 -25.34
C ALA A 601 -22.16 -18.97 -25.44
N THR A 602 -22.30 -17.80 -24.79
CA THR A 602 -21.22 -16.82 -24.68
C THR A 602 -20.01 -17.41 -23.98
N ARG A 603 -20.20 -18.22 -22.93
CA ARG A 603 -19.10 -18.94 -22.26
C ARG A 603 -18.34 -19.84 -23.24
N GLY A 604 -19.05 -20.61 -24.07
CA GLY A 604 -18.44 -21.44 -25.11
C GLY A 604 -17.63 -20.61 -26.11
N LEU A 605 -18.18 -19.47 -26.57
CA LEU A 605 -17.50 -18.53 -27.45
C LEU A 605 -16.26 -17.91 -26.81
N MET A 606 -16.34 -17.47 -25.55
CA MET A 606 -15.21 -16.94 -24.79
C MET A 606 -14.08 -17.97 -24.69
N ARG A 607 -14.41 -19.25 -24.40
CA ARG A 607 -13.41 -20.33 -24.36
C ARG A 607 -12.73 -20.52 -25.70
N MET A 608 -13.49 -20.55 -26.79
CA MET A 608 -12.96 -20.66 -28.14
C MET A 608 -12.06 -19.46 -28.50
N LEU A 609 -12.47 -18.22 -28.24
CA LEU A 609 -11.69 -17.03 -28.59
C LEU A 609 -10.40 -16.86 -27.78
N THR A 610 -10.35 -17.44 -26.58
CA THR A 610 -9.23 -17.26 -25.63
C THR A 610 -8.42 -18.54 -25.41
N ASN A 611 -8.83 -19.67 -25.99
CA ASN A 611 -8.32 -21.01 -25.71
C ASN A 611 -8.20 -21.29 -24.19
N THR A 612 -9.19 -20.89 -23.41
CA THR A 612 -9.13 -20.96 -21.93
C THR A 612 -10.04 -22.07 -21.41
N TYR A 613 -9.64 -23.32 -21.65
CA TYR A 613 -10.32 -24.52 -21.13
C TYR A 613 -9.72 -24.98 -19.80
N THR A 614 -8.41 -24.79 -19.63
CA THR A 614 -7.63 -25.10 -18.43
C THR A 614 -6.58 -24.02 -18.20
N ASN A 615 -5.92 -24.05 -17.04
CA ASN A 615 -4.73 -23.24 -16.81
C ASN A 615 -3.61 -23.70 -17.76
N SER A 616 -2.87 -22.74 -18.31
CA SER A 616 -1.74 -22.93 -19.24
C SER A 616 -0.47 -22.18 -18.81
N VAL A 617 -0.52 -21.31 -17.79
CA VAL A 617 0.68 -20.80 -17.12
C VAL A 617 1.25 -21.92 -16.26
N SER A 618 2.54 -22.21 -16.43
CA SER A 618 3.25 -23.16 -15.57
C SER A 618 3.19 -22.72 -14.10
N GLY A 619 2.94 -23.66 -13.20
CA GLY A 619 2.97 -23.47 -11.75
C GLY A 619 4.36 -23.05 -11.24
N ILE A 620 4.42 -22.46 -10.04
CA ILE A 620 5.69 -22.22 -9.35
C ILE A 620 6.22 -23.59 -8.94
N SER A 621 7.39 -23.96 -9.44
CA SER A 621 7.99 -25.28 -9.14
C SER A 621 8.59 -25.31 -7.72
N ASP A 622 8.58 -26.48 -7.08
CA ASP A 622 9.24 -26.70 -5.78
C ASP A 622 10.74 -26.36 -5.82
N LYS A 623 11.37 -26.52 -6.99
CA LYS A 623 12.76 -26.09 -7.23
C LYS A 623 12.91 -24.58 -7.05
N LEU A 624 12.05 -23.78 -7.69
CA LEU A 624 12.07 -22.32 -7.56
C LEU A 624 11.74 -21.88 -6.13
N VAL A 625 10.80 -22.56 -5.46
CA VAL A 625 10.50 -22.34 -4.03
C VAL A 625 11.77 -22.54 -3.19
N THR A 626 12.45 -23.67 -3.38
CA THR A 626 13.67 -24.01 -2.65
C THR A 626 14.80 -23.00 -2.93
N GLU A 627 15.01 -22.64 -4.20
CA GLU A 627 16.04 -21.68 -4.63
C GLU A 627 15.79 -20.29 -4.02
N LEU A 628 14.56 -19.79 -4.08
CA LEU A 628 14.19 -18.49 -3.53
C LEU A 628 14.27 -18.46 -2.01
N ALA A 629 13.80 -19.50 -1.32
CA ALA A 629 13.90 -19.59 0.14
C ALA A 629 15.37 -19.64 0.60
N GLN A 630 16.25 -20.29 -0.15
CA GLN A 630 17.68 -20.27 0.14
C GLN A 630 18.31 -18.90 -0.11
N ALA A 631 17.93 -18.23 -1.21
CA ALA A 631 18.40 -16.89 -1.54
C ALA A 631 17.99 -15.86 -0.47
N SER A 632 16.75 -15.93 0.05
CA SER A 632 16.26 -15.01 1.08
C SER A 632 16.99 -15.13 2.42
N MET A 633 17.55 -16.30 2.72
CA MET A 633 18.39 -16.52 3.90
C MET A 633 19.86 -16.10 3.72
N GLN A 634 20.29 -15.65 2.54
CA GLN A 634 21.66 -15.15 2.34
C GLN A 634 21.76 -13.65 2.67
N ASP A 635 22.94 -13.22 3.15
CA ASP A 635 23.26 -11.81 3.33
C ASP A 635 23.76 -11.23 1.99
N THR A 636 22.83 -10.75 1.17
CA THR A 636 23.09 -10.30 -0.21
C THR A 636 22.63 -8.86 -0.42
N SER A 637 23.22 -8.20 -1.42
CA SER A 637 22.80 -6.86 -1.85
C SER A 637 21.32 -6.82 -2.28
N VAL A 638 20.82 -7.89 -2.92
CA VAL A 638 19.40 -8.00 -3.32
C VAL A 638 18.49 -8.05 -2.10
N LYS A 639 18.82 -8.84 -1.08
CA LYS A 639 18.03 -8.86 0.16
C LYS A 639 18.04 -7.48 0.82
N ALA A 640 19.21 -6.85 0.95
CA ALA A 640 19.34 -5.52 1.53
C ALA A 640 18.50 -4.48 0.76
N GLN A 641 18.48 -4.55 -0.57
CA GLN A 641 17.64 -3.71 -1.43
C GLN A 641 16.15 -3.97 -1.21
N LEU A 642 15.73 -5.22 -1.01
CA LEU A 642 14.33 -5.59 -0.77
C LEU A 642 13.87 -5.39 0.68
N THR A 643 14.77 -5.08 1.61
CA THR A 643 14.45 -4.78 3.00
C THR A 643 14.91 -3.39 3.45
N HIS A 644 15.23 -2.50 2.51
CA HIS A 644 15.84 -1.19 2.78
C HIS A 644 14.96 -0.24 3.60
N LEU A 645 13.64 -0.46 3.62
CA LEU A 645 12.71 0.35 4.43
C LEU A 645 12.82 0.02 5.91
N VAL A 646 13.28 -1.18 6.25
CA VAL A 646 13.48 -1.60 7.63
C VAL A 646 14.86 -1.13 8.08
N ARG A 647 14.91 0.01 8.76
CA ARG A 647 16.12 0.58 9.35
C ARG A 647 16.18 0.23 10.83
N PRO A 648 16.97 -0.80 11.23
CA PRO A 648 16.98 -1.25 12.62
C PRO A 648 17.62 -0.19 13.53
N VAL A 649 17.03 0.02 14.69
CA VAL A 649 17.59 0.85 15.76
C VAL A 649 18.24 -0.05 16.79
N VAL A 650 19.39 0.35 17.33
CA VAL A 650 20.13 -0.43 18.32
C VAL A 650 19.21 -0.84 19.48
N GLY A 651 19.16 -2.14 19.75
CA GLY A 651 18.35 -2.72 20.82
C GLY A 651 16.95 -3.19 20.41
N ASP A 652 16.43 -2.78 19.24
CA ASP A 652 15.13 -3.26 18.79
C ASP A 652 15.17 -4.71 18.24
N GLY A 653 14.00 -5.33 18.09
CA GLY A 653 13.90 -6.71 17.62
C GLY A 653 14.50 -6.97 16.24
N ASN A 654 14.44 -6.01 15.31
CA ASN A 654 15.04 -6.14 13.98
C ASN A 654 16.56 -6.08 14.07
N TYR A 655 17.10 -5.20 14.92
CA TYR A 655 18.54 -5.10 15.16
C TYR A 655 19.09 -6.39 15.77
N ILE A 656 18.41 -6.92 16.79
CA ILE A 656 18.80 -8.16 17.46
C ILE A 656 18.82 -9.35 16.47
N ASN A 657 17.78 -9.49 15.65
CA ASN A 657 17.73 -10.53 14.61
C ASN A 657 18.87 -10.37 13.60
N GLU A 658 19.14 -9.14 13.16
CA GLU A 658 20.19 -8.85 12.18
C GLU A 658 21.58 -9.19 12.72
N GLN A 659 21.87 -8.84 13.99
CA GLN A 659 23.16 -9.16 14.62
C GLN A 659 23.39 -10.68 14.70
N ALA A 660 22.37 -11.44 15.08
CA ALA A 660 22.45 -12.90 15.10
C ALA A 660 22.60 -13.51 13.70
N PHE A 661 21.91 -12.95 12.70
CA PHE A 661 21.99 -13.37 11.31
C PHE A 661 23.39 -13.18 10.74
N LYS A 662 23.96 -11.98 10.89
CA LYS A 662 25.34 -11.65 10.47
C LYS A 662 26.38 -12.50 11.19
N ALA A 663 26.25 -12.65 12.51
CA ALA A 663 27.14 -13.49 13.31
C ALA A 663 27.12 -14.96 12.84
N LYS A 664 25.93 -15.52 12.55
CA LYS A 664 25.79 -16.89 12.05
C LYS A 664 26.46 -17.10 10.69
N HIS A 665 26.32 -16.14 9.77
CA HIS A 665 27.00 -16.19 8.47
C HIS A 665 28.53 -16.19 8.65
N ALA A 666 29.06 -15.33 9.52
CA ALA A 666 30.50 -15.26 9.79
C ALA A 666 31.08 -16.59 10.30
N VAL A 667 30.33 -17.33 11.13
CA VAL A 667 30.78 -18.61 11.71
C VAL A 667 30.21 -19.86 11.01
N ALA A 668 29.52 -19.73 9.88
CA ALA A 668 28.83 -20.85 9.23
C ALA A 668 29.76 -22.04 8.90
N HIS A 669 30.98 -21.74 8.43
CA HIS A 669 32.00 -22.74 8.15
C HIS A 669 32.50 -23.46 9.41
N LEU A 670 32.59 -22.75 10.54
CA LEU A 670 32.95 -23.31 11.85
C LEU A 670 31.82 -24.18 12.41
N LEU A 671 30.56 -23.74 12.30
CA LEU A 671 29.40 -24.54 12.72
C LEU A 671 29.34 -25.88 11.98
N GLY A 672 29.65 -25.89 10.68
CA GLY A 672 29.78 -27.13 9.91
C GLY A 672 30.87 -28.07 10.42
N ARG A 673 32.02 -27.53 10.86
CA ARG A 673 33.10 -28.30 11.51
C ARG A 673 32.65 -28.86 12.86
N VAL A 674 32.03 -28.03 13.69
CA VAL A 674 31.48 -28.41 15.00
C VAL A 674 30.47 -29.55 14.85
N GLN A 675 29.50 -29.42 13.95
CA GLN A 675 28.52 -30.48 13.70
C GLN A 675 29.16 -31.79 13.23
N LYS A 676 30.16 -31.73 12.33
CA LYS A 676 30.90 -32.92 11.88
C LYS A 676 31.67 -33.58 13.04
N ALA A 677 32.30 -32.78 13.90
CA ALA A 677 33.03 -33.27 15.07
C ALA A 677 32.09 -33.96 16.07
N LEU A 678 30.96 -33.31 16.39
CA LEU A 678 29.95 -33.86 17.30
C LEU A 678 29.26 -35.13 16.77
N ARG A 679 29.17 -35.31 15.44
CA ARG A 679 28.67 -36.57 14.85
C ARG A 679 29.67 -37.72 14.93
N LYS A 680 30.96 -37.43 14.84
CA LYS A 680 32.02 -38.45 14.92
C LYS A 680 32.22 -38.95 16.34
N GLU A 681 32.23 -38.03 17.29
CA GLU A 681 32.35 -38.32 18.72
C GLU A 681 31.24 -37.57 19.46
N PRO A 682 30.07 -38.21 19.67
CA PRO A 682 28.98 -37.61 20.40
C PRO A 682 29.42 -37.17 21.78
N VAL A 683 29.45 -35.86 22.00
CA VAL A 683 29.53 -35.29 23.34
C VAL A 683 28.17 -35.58 23.99
N VAL A 684 28.18 -36.21 25.17
CA VAL A 684 27.01 -36.72 25.93
C VAL A 684 25.74 -35.87 25.74
N PRO A 685 24.54 -36.47 25.59
CA PRO A 685 23.31 -35.80 25.12
C PRO A 685 22.77 -34.60 25.93
N TYR A 686 23.38 -34.22 27.05
CA TYR A 686 22.90 -33.16 27.95
C TYR A 686 23.91 -32.02 28.18
N ILE A 687 24.67 -31.67 27.14
CA ILE A 687 25.72 -30.66 27.24
C ILE A 687 25.30 -29.40 26.45
N SER A 688 25.26 -28.24 27.12
CA SER A 688 24.96 -26.94 26.50
C SER A 688 25.91 -26.68 25.32
N PHE A 689 25.49 -25.85 24.35
CA PHE A 689 26.33 -25.48 23.20
C PHE A 689 27.71 -24.97 23.66
N GLU A 690 27.76 -24.15 24.70
CA GLU A 690 29.01 -23.66 25.31
C GLU A 690 29.93 -24.79 25.78
N ASN A 691 29.39 -25.75 26.53
CA ASN A 691 30.19 -26.85 27.04
C ASN A 691 30.68 -27.76 25.90
N ALA A 692 29.90 -27.90 24.82
CA ALA A 692 30.34 -28.60 23.62
C ALA A 692 31.51 -27.87 22.94
N LEU A 693 31.46 -26.54 22.84
CA LEU A 693 32.56 -25.73 22.31
C LEU A 693 33.82 -25.85 23.17
N ASN A 694 33.70 -25.74 24.49
CA ASN A 694 34.84 -25.88 25.42
C ASN A 694 35.56 -27.22 25.23
N LYS A 695 34.81 -28.33 25.14
CA LYS A 695 35.40 -29.66 24.90
C LYS A 695 36.05 -29.79 23.53
N LEU A 696 35.49 -29.18 22.50
CA LEU A 696 36.10 -29.17 21.16
C LEU A 696 37.39 -28.34 21.13
N GLN A 697 37.44 -27.25 21.92
CA GLN A 697 38.64 -26.44 22.11
C GLN A 697 39.72 -27.22 22.89
N GLU A 698 39.37 -27.89 23.98
CA GLU A 698 40.29 -28.76 24.74
C GLU A 698 40.90 -29.87 23.87
N LYS A 699 40.12 -30.41 22.94
CA LYS A 699 40.57 -31.41 21.96
C LYS A 699 41.36 -30.82 20.78
N GLY A 700 41.55 -29.50 20.73
CA GLY A 700 42.25 -28.81 19.63
C GLY A 700 41.52 -28.85 18.28
N ILE A 701 40.22 -29.17 18.26
CA ILE A 701 39.41 -29.24 17.04
C ILE A 701 39.05 -27.83 16.54
N ILE A 702 38.94 -26.88 17.46
CA ILE A 702 38.76 -25.46 17.20
C ILE A 702 39.79 -24.65 18.02
N SER A 703 40.25 -23.53 17.48
CA SER A 703 41.15 -22.62 18.19
C SER A 703 40.40 -21.75 19.22
N ALA A 704 41.13 -21.10 20.13
CA ALA A 704 40.53 -20.17 21.10
C ALA A 704 39.80 -18.99 20.42
N ALA A 705 40.33 -18.47 19.31
CA ALA A 705 39.67 -17.40 18.54
C ALA A 705 38.40 -17.88 17.84
N GLU A 706 38.41 -19.11 17.30
CA GLU A 706 37.24 -19.76 16.70
C GLU A 706 36.16 -20.02 17.75
N ALA A 707 36.55 -20.51 18.93
CA ALA A 707 35.64 -20.72 20.05
C ALA A 707 35.00 -19.39 20.50
N SER A 708 35.79 -18.32 20.66
CA SER A 708 35.28 -16.98 21.02
C SER A 708 34.23 -16.48 20.03
N SER A 709 34.47 -16.62 18.73
CA SER A 709 33.51 -16.23 17.68
C SER A 709 32.21 -17.06 17.74
N LEU A 710 32.32 -18.36 18.04
CA LEU A 710 31.16 -19.24 18.19
C LEU A 710 30.36 -18.94 19.47
N HIS A 711 31.02 -18.54 20.55
CA HIS A 711 30.35 -18.06 21.78
C HIS A 711 29.60 -16.75 21.52
N ASP A 712 30.23 -15.78 20.86
CA ASP A 712 29.58 -14.51 20.48
C ASP A 712 28.33 -14.76 19.61
N TYR A 713 28.43 -15.62 18.59
CA TYR A 713 27.27 -16.06 17.82
C TYR A 713 26.19 -16.68 18.71
N ASN A 714 26.57 -17.56 19.64
CA ASN A 714 25.61 -18.24 20.50
C ASN A 714 24.82 -17.28 21.39
N GLU A 715 25.47 -16.25 21.94
CA GLU A 715 24.81 -15.22 22.75
C GLU A 715 23.83 -14.40 21.90
N LYS A 716 24.25 -13.92 20.74
CA LYS A 716 23.37 -13.21 19.79
C LYS A 716 22.20 -14.09 19.34
N ARG A 717 22.45 -15.38 19.07
CA ARG A 717 21.42 -16.36 18.71
C ARG A 717 20.41 -16.54 19.84
N LYS A 718 20.84 -16.72 21.08
CA LYS A 718 19.93 -16.87 22.23
C LYS A 718 19.04 -15.64 22.37
N LEU A 719 19.63 -14.45 22.28
CA LEU A 719 18.92 -13.18 22.31
C LEU A 719 17.93 -13.06 21.15
N ALA A 720 18.29 -13.46 19.93
CA ALA A 720 17.39 -13.43 18.78
C ALA A 720 16.31 -14.52 18.79
N VAL A 721 16.45 -15.59 19.59
CA VAL A 721 15.50 -16.71 19.59
C VAL A 721 14.51 -16.64 20.75
N ARG A 722 14.87 -15.95 21.83
CA ARG A 722 13.99 -15.80 22.98
C ARG A 722 12.76 -14.95 22.66
N VAL A 723 11.82 -14.97 23.59
CA VAL A 723 10.70 -14.05 23.68
C VAL A 723 10.93 -13.11 24.87
N ASP A 724 10.37 -11.90 24.82
CA ASP A 724 10.43 -11.01 25.97
C ASP A 724 9.72 -11.64 27.17
N GLU A 725 10.32 -11.52 28.35
CA GLU A 725 9.79 -12.05 29.60
C GLU A 725 9.30 -10.92 30.48
N PHE A 726 8.25 -11.19 31.23
CA PHE A 726 7.65 -10.24 32.15
C PHE A 726 7.50 -10.88 33.53
N THR A 727 7.42 -10.05 34.57
CA THR A 727 7.02 -10.51 35.90
C THR A 727 5.59 -11.08 35.88
N PHE A 728 5.17 -11.68 37.00
CA PHE A 728 3.78 -12.14 37.15
C PHE A 728 2.75 -11.03 36.84
N ASP A 729 3.09 -9.79 37.16
CA ASP A 729 2.25 -8.59 36.97
C ASP A 729 2.54 -7.86 35.63
N LEU A 730 3.19 -8.53 34.68
CA LEU A 730 3.51 -8.02 33.34
C LEU A 730 4.47 -6.82 33.29
N GLU A 731 5.38 -6.70 34.26
CA GLU A 731 6.48 -5.74 34.19
C GLU A 731 7.62 -6.33 33.35
N LEU A 732 8.11 -5.60 32.35
CA LEU A 732 9.13 -6.09 31.43
C LEU A 732 10.45 -6.38 32.17
N LEU A 733 10.97 -7.60 31.99
CA LEU A 733 12.28 -8.00 32.53
C LEU A 733 13.40 -7.68 31.54
N THR A 734 14.53 -7.25 32.09
CA THR A 734 15.72 -6.94 31.28
C THR A 734 16.36 -8.20 30.71
N PRO A 735 17.13 -8.09 29.61
CA PRO A 735 17.90 -9.21 29.08
C PRO A 735 18.81 -9.89 30.12
N GLU A 736 19.41 -9.11 31.00
CA GLU A 736 20.37 -9.57 31.99
C GLU A 736 19.72 -10.42 33.09
N GLN A 737 18.45 -10.15 33.40
CA GLN A 737 17.67 -10.90 34.38
C GLN A 737 17.19 -12.26 33.85
N THR A 738 17.14 -12.43 32.53
CA THR A 738 16.40 -13.52 31.87
C THR A 738 17.31 -14.46 31.07
N VAL A 739 18.55 -14.05 30.74
CA VAL A 739 19.54 -14.90 30.07
C VAL A 739 20.51 -15.49 31.09
N PRO A 740 20.47 -16.81 31.37
CA PRO A 740 21.43 -17.47 32.25
C PRO A 740 22.87 -17.30 31.71
N GLY A 741 23.72 -16.60 32.47
CA GLY A 741 25.13 -16.33 32.12
C GLY A 741 25.48 -14.85 31.88
N ALA A 742 24.50 -13.96 31.68
CA ALA A 742 24.76 -12.53 31.47
C ALA A 742 25.38 -11.83 32.70
N GLN A 743 25.01 -12.25 33.92
CA GLN A 743 25.60 -11.74 35.17
C GLN A 743 27.11 -12.03 35.32
N ARG A 744 27.61 -13.17 34.79
CA ARG A 744 29.02 -13.59 34.95
C ARG A 744 30.02 -12.70 34.20
N GLN A 745 29.56 -11.89 33.23
CA GLN A 745 30.44 -10.98 32.49
C GLN A 745 30.74 -9.68 33.24
N ARG A 746 29.85 -9.22 34.13
CA ARG A 746 30.16 -8.05 34.96
C ARG A 746 31.15 -8.39 36.04
N GLU A 747 31.00 -9.54 36.70
CA GLU A 747 31.97 -10.03 37.69
C GLU A 747 33.36 -10.22 37.05
N ALA A 748 33.43 -10.78 35.83
CA ALA A 748 34.70 -10.91 35.10
C ALA A 748 35.26 -9.59 34.55
N GLN A 749 34.43 -8.56 34.34
CA GLN A 749 34.88 -7.21 33.93
C GLN A 749 35.26 -6.33 35.14
N THR A 750 34.63 -6.51 36.29
CA THR A 750 35.02 -5.87 37.55
C THR A 750 36.28 -6.52 38.12
N ASP A 751 36.44 -7.84 38.02
CA ASP A 751 37.66 -8.55 38.45
C ASP A 751 38.88 -8.17 37.60
N ASN A 752 38.68 -7.76 36.35
CA ASN A 752 39.76 -7.24 35.47
C ASN A 752 40.05 -5.74 35.67
N GLN A 753 39.18 -4.99 36.36
CA GLN A 753 39.44 -3.61 36.75
C GLN A 753 40.09 -3.50 38.14
N ASP A 754 39.86 -4.49 39.02
CA ASP A 754 40.53 -4.58 40.32
C ASP A 754 41.90 -5.31 40.25
N ALA A 755 42.26 -5.86 39.08
CA ALA A 755 43.55 -6.51 38.81
C ALA A 755 44.47 -5.73 37.85
N ALA A 756 44.15 -4.47 37.53
CA ALA A 756 44.94 -3.59 36.65
C ALA A 756 45.62 -2.45 37.42
#